data_AF-A0A5P9PM67-F1
#
_entry.id   AF-A0A5P9PM67-F1
#
_cell.length_a   1.000
_cell.length_b   1.000
_cell.length_c   1.000
_cell.angle_alpha   90.00
_cell.angle_beta   90.00
_cell.angle_gamma   90.00
#
_symmetry.space_group_name_H-M   'P 1'
#
loop_
_entity.id
_entity.type
_entity.pdbx_description
1 polymer ?
#
loop_
_entity_poly.entity_id
_entity_poly.type
_entity_poly.pdbx_seq_one_letter_code
_entity_poly.pdbx_strand_id
1 'polypeptide(L)'
;MPHRRSPLLFAAAALLTTALAVPASAAAPAGASSGASPEASFNYGEALQKSILFYDAQRSGVLGPGNRVNWRGDSALTDGQDAGLDLTGGFYDAGDHVKFGLPFASSMTMLAWGAVEETAAYQRSGQLGHLKSNLKWGTDWLLKAHPQPNVLYGQVGSGNPDHAWWGPAEVMPMARPSYKIDASCPGSDLAGEAAAALASSSMVFAADDPAYAQTLVQHAKQLYQFADSYRGKYSDCITDAANFYRSWSGYTDELVWAAAWLYRATGDPAYLARAEAEYGNLATEPQSSERSYKWTIAWDDKSYGAYVLLAELTGGERYFTDANRWLDYWTTGHNGQRVRYSPGGQAHLDTWGSLRYAANTAFAALVHSENVTDPARKARYHDFGVRQIDYTLGDNPRKSSYLIGFGQNPPRNPHHRTAHGSWTDNIQQPAQNRHVLHGALVGGPGQPDDSYVDNRSDYVANEVALDYNAAYTGALAKLYDEFGGTPLENFPVPETPDGPELYVQGAATQQSATFTEVKLYVLNTSAWPARALTGGKVRYYFTLDGATTPAQLSVTTHYNQCGTASAPIQHSGNVYYVEIPCPAPIAPAGQSAHRKEIQVRITSTGAWNPANDWSYAGLPSGSGAQPVNTANIVLTDAAGAPVWGEAPAG
;
A
#
# COMPACT_ATOMS: atom_id res chain seq x y z
N MET A 1 -24.62 5.10 -63.73
CA MET A 1 -25.99 4.52 -63.82
C MET A 1 -25.88 3.00 -63.86
N PRO A 2 -26.80 2.29 -63.20
CA PRO A 2 -26.55 0.99 -62.56
C PRO A 2 -26.98 -0.19 -63.45
N HIS A 3 -26.55 -1.42 -63.11
CA HIS A 3 -27.32 -2.69 -63.18
C HIS A 3 -26.43 -3.83 -62.64
N ARG A 4 -26.60 -4.26 -61.38
CA ARG A 4 -27.41 -5.41 -60.92
C ARG A 4 -27.47 -6.60 -61.89
N ARG A 5 -26.96 -7.76 -61.45
CA ARG A 5 -27.42 -9.08 -61.89
C ARG A 5 -27.71 -9.97 -60.67
N SER A 6 -28.89 -10.57 -60.73
CA SER A 6 -29.39 -11.64 -59.86
C SER A 6 -29.12 -13.03 -60.48
N PRO A 7 -29.30 -14.12 -59.71
CA PRO A 7 -28.66 -15.43 -59.91
C PRO A 7 -29.63 -16.50 -60.45
N LEU A 8 -29.13 -17.72 -60.74
CA LEU A 8 -29.80 -19.05 -60.70
C LEU A 8 -28.76 -20.10 -61.23
N LEU A 9 -28.26 -21.13 -60.53
CA LEU A 9 -28.82 -22.32 -59.84
C LEU A 9 -29.03 -23.58 -60.72
N PHE A 10 -28.55 -24.72 -60.18
CA PHE A 10 -28.80 -26.15 -60.48
C PHE A 10 -28.00 -26.79 -61.65
N ALA A 11 -27.47 -28.02 -61.59
CA ALA A 11 -27.46 -29.08 -60.57
C ALA A 11 -26.37 -30.16 -60.86
N ALA A 12 -25.89 -30.79 -59.78
CA ALA A 12 -25.56 -32.21 -59.52
C ALA A 12 -25.06 -33.18 -60.63
N ALA A 13 -23.92 -33.84 -60.37
CA ALA A 13 -23.79 -35.31 -60.45
C ALA A 13 -22.50 -35.78 -59.74
N ALA A 14 -22.64 -36.77 -58.85
CA ALA A 14 -21.56 -37.44 -58.12
C ALA A 14 -20.91 -38.54 -58.97
N LEU A 15 -19.60 -38.73 -58.83
CA LEU A 15 -18.90 -39.97 -59.18
C LEU A 15 -17.67 -40.14 -58.27
N LEU A 16 -17.73 -41.14 -57.40
CA LEU A 16 -16.59 -41.69 -56.66
C LEU A 16 -15.74 -42.52 -57.63
N THR A 17 -14.44 -42.23 -57.70
CA THR A 17 -13.42 -43.25 -58.01
C THR A 17 -12.13 -42.95 -57.26
N THR A 18 -11.70 -43.92 -56.47
CA THR A 18 -10.47 -44.01 -55.68
C THR A 18 -9.22 -44.03 -56.55
N ALA A 19 -8.20 -43.24 -56.22
CA ALA A 19 -6.81 -43.51 -56.62
C ALA A 19 -5.81 -42.92 -55.60
N LEU A 20 -4.80 -43.74 -55.31
CA LEU A 20 -3.81 -43.62 -54.25
C LEU A 20 -2.78 -42.49 -54.44
N ALA A 21 -2.24 -42.06 -53.31
CA ALA A 21 -1.32 -40.96 -53.09
C ALA A 21 0.11 -41.17 -53.65
N VAL A 22 0.71 -40.08 -54.13
CA VAL A 22 2.12 -39.68 -53.91
C VAL A 22 2.18 -38.13 -53.91
N PRO A 23 2.73 -37.45 -52.89
CA PRO A 23 2.83 -36.00 -52.90
C PRO A 23 4.10 -35.53 -53.62
N ALA A 24 3.95 -34.67 -54.61
CA ALA A 24 5.04 -33.88 -55.17
C ALA A 24 5.16 -32.58 -54.36
N SER A 25 6.33 -32.38 -53.77
CA SER A 25 6.72 -31.20 -53.00
C SER A 25 6.89 -29.98 -53.91
N ALA A 26 6.01 -28.98 -53.75
CA ALA A 26 6.24 -27.62 -54.22
C ALA A 26 6.55 -26.73 -53.01
N ALA A 27 7.77 -26.19 -52.96
CA ALA A 27 8.23 -25.31 -51.90
C ALA A 27 7.47 -23.96 -51.94
N ALA A 28 6.89 -23.59 -50.81
CA ALA A 28 6.37 -22.25 -50.53
C ALA A 28 7.48 -21.40 -49.85
N PRO A 29 7.49 -20.07 -50.03
CA PRO A 29 8.57 -19.22 -49.55
C PRO A 29 8.59 -19.16 -48.02
N ALA A 30 9.80 -19.15 -47.46
CA ALA A 30 10.05 -19.04 -46.03
C ALA A 30 9.37 -17.78 -45.46
N GLY A 31 8.37 -17.98 -44.60
CA GLY A 31 7.86 -16.92 -43.74
C GLY A 31 8.97 -16.42 -42.84
N ALA A 32 9.09 -15.10 -42.75
CA ALA A 32 9.96 -14.44 -41.78
C ALA A 32 9.65 -15.01 -40.39
N SER A 33 10.66 -15.58 -39.73
CA SER A 33 10.59 -15.96 -38.33
C SER A 33 10.32 -14.70 -37.53
N SER A 34 9.13 -14.60 -36.93
CA SER A 34 8.92 -13.76 -35.75
C SER A 34 9.96 -14.19 -34.72
N GLY A 35 10.96 -13.34 -34.47
CA GLY A 35 11.95 -13.59 -33.43
C GLY A 35 11.21 -13.84 -32.12
N ALA A 36 11.48 -14.98 -31.48
CA ALA A 36 11.04 -15.20 -30.12
C ALA A 36 11.67 -14.11 -29.25
N SER A 37 10.86 -13.42 -28.44
CA SER A 37 11.38 -12.51 -27.42
C SER A 37 12.40 -13.27 -26.56
N PRO A 38 13.52 -12.63 -26.15
CA PRO A 38 14.43 -13.24 -25.20
C PRO A 38 13.66 -13.68 -23.94
N GLU A 39 13.92 -14.90 -23.47
CA GLU A 39 13.22 -15.48 -22.31
C GLU A 39 13.52 -14.64 -21.05
N ALA A 40 12.47 -14.22 -20.34
CA ALA A 40 12.62 -13.36 -19.17
C ALA A 40 13.37 -14.06 -18.03
N SER A 41 14.42 -13.42 -17.51
CA SER A 41 15.17 -13.91 -16.33
C SER A 41 14.29 -13.97 -15.06
N PHE A 42 13.27 -13.11 -15.00
CA PHE A 42 12.28 -13.05 -13.92
C PHE A 42 10.89 -12.84 -14.50
N ASN A 43 9.84 -13.22 -13.76
CA ASN A 43 8.46 -12.96 -14.17
C ASN A 43 8.08 -11.48 -13.89
N TYR A 44 8.43 -10.57 -14.81
CA TYR A 44 8.12 -9.14 -14.67
C TYR A 44 6.61 -8.87 -14.60
N GLY A 45 5.79 -9.68 -15.29
CA GLY A 45 4.32 -9.56 -15.21
C GLY A 45 3.75 -9.82 -13.81
N GLU A 46 4.25 -10.84 -13.10
CA GLU A 46 3.89 -11.09 -11.70
C GLU A 46 4.42 -10.00 -10.76
N ALA A 47 5.68 -9.57 -10.94
CA ALA A 47 6.25 -8.48 -10.15
C ALA A 47 5.44 -7.19 -10.30
N LEU A 48 5.04 -6.85 -11.53
CA LEU A 48 4.20 -5.69 -11.85
C LEU A 48 2.83 -5.78 -11.18
N GLN A 49 2.15 -6.93 -11.31
CA GLN A 49 0.86 -7.19 -10.68
C GLN A 49 0.92 -6.99 -9.16
N LYS A 50 1.98 -7.50 -8.52
CA LYS A 50 2.20 -7.33 -7.07
C LYS A 50 2.50 -5.89 -6.71
N SER A 51 3.39 -5.21 -7.43
CA SER A 51 3.75 -3.80 -7.17
C SER A 51 2.53 -2.88 -7.24
N ILE A 52 1.55 -3.18 -8.11
CA ILE A 52 0.28 -2.44 -8.15
C ILE A 52 -0.61 -2.79 -6.96
N LEU A 53 -0.69 -4.06 -6.54
CA LEU A 53 -1.47 -4.46 -5.37
C LEU A 53 -0.96 -3.82 -4.07
N PHE A 54 0.35 -3.53 -3.95
CA PHE A 54 0.89 -2.80 -2.80
C PHE A 54 0.14 -1.49 -2.54
N TYR A 55 -0.20 -0.73 -3.58
CA TYR A 55 -0.96 0.51 -3.42
C TYR A 55 -2.37 0.26 -2.87
N ASP A 56 -3.07 -0.82 -3.26
CA ASP A 56 -4.35 -1.20 -2.64
C ASP A 56 -4.18 -1.41 -1.13
N ALA A 57 -3.06 -2.00 -0.71
CA ALA A 57 -2.74 -2.23 0.70
C ALA A 57 -2.34 -0.96 1.47
N GLN A 58 -2.04 0.16 0.79
CA GLN A 58 -1.75 1.46 1.41
C GLN A 58 -2.99 2.36 1.53
N ARG A 59 -4.13 2.01 0.93
CA ARG A 59 -5.32 2.89 0.89
C ARG A 59 -5.81 3.30 2.28
N SER A 60 -6.26 4.52 2.47
CA SER A 60 -6.88 5.05 3.70
C SER A 60 -8.31 5.52 3.41
N GLY A 61 -9.22 5.54 4.38
CA GLY A 61 -10.63 5.90 4.17
C GLY A 61 -11.53 4.68 3.96
N VAL A 62 -12.66 4.87 3.26
CA VAL A 62 -13.67 3.82 3.02
C VAL A 62 -13.30 3.01 1.78
N LEU A 63 -12.87 1.75 1.95
CA LEU A 63 -12.30 0.96 0.85
C LEU A 63 -13.34 0.44 -0.16
N GLY A 64 -14.57 0.22 0.29
CA GLY A 64 -15.68 -0.23 -0.54
C GLY A 64 -15.57 -1.69 -1.01
N PRO A 65 -16.55 -2.18 -1.79
CA PRO A 65 -16.66 -3.60 -2.17
C PRO A 65 -15.61 -4.07 -3.18
N GLY A 66 -14.89 -3.14 -3.82
CA GLY A 66 -13.80 -3.45 -4.76
C GLY A 66 -12.44 -3.70 -4.08
N ASN A 67 -12.38 -3.68 -2.75
CA ASN A 67 -11.13 -3.94 -2.02
C ASN A 67 -10.61 -5.36 -2.30
N ARG A 68 -9.34 -5.45 -2.69
CA ARG A 68 -8.66 -6.72 -3.01
C ARG A 68 -7.86 -7.28 -1.84
N VAL A 69 -7.68 -6.51 -0.76
CA VAL A 69 -6.83 -6.86 0.37
C VAL A 69 -7.72 -7.15 1.58
N ASN A 70 -8.01 -8.43 1.83
CA ASN A 70 -9.02 -8.84 2.81
C ASN A 70 -8.65 -8.57 4.29
N TRP A 71 -7.39 -8.23 4.55
CA TRP A 71 -6.90 -7.78 5.86
C TRP A 71 -6.87 -6.25 6.03
N ARG A 72 -7.24 -5.49 4.99
CA ARG A 72 -7.45 -4.04 5.09
C ARG A 72 -8.92 -3.73 5.27
N GLY A 73 -9.22 -2.88 6.24
CA GLY A 73 -10.55 -2.34 6.49
C GLY A 73 -10.60 -0.82 6.34
N ASP A 74 -11.80 -0.29 6.57
CA ASP A 74 -12.03 1.15 6.64
C ASP A 74 -11.21 1.78 7.78
N SER A 75 -10.52 2.88 7.48
CA SER A 75 -9.62 3.54 8.45
C SER A 75 -9.61 5.06 8.27
N ALA A 76 -9.18 5.79 9.30
CA ALA A 76 -9.02 7.25 9.27
C ALA A 76 -10.30 8.01 8.82
N LEU A 77 -11.47 7.52 9.24
CA LEU A 77 -12.78 7.98 8.77
C LEU A 77 -13.16 9.41 9.20
N THR A 78 -12.33 10.04 10.01
CA THR A 78 -12.51 11.40 10.51
C THR A 78 -11.47 12.38 9.95
N ASP A 79 -10.62 11.95 9.01
CA ASP A 79 -9.62 12.82 8.36
C ASP A 79 -10.31 14.06 7.75
N GLY A 80 -9.83 15.25 8.13
CA GLY A 80 -10.36 16.54 7.66
C GLY A 80 -11.46 17.16 8.52
N GLN A 81 -12.05 16.43 9.48
CA GLN A 81 -13.13 16.97 10.32
C GLN A 81 -12.68 18.18 11.15
N ASP A 82 -11.41 18.21 11.58
CA ASP A 82 -10.80 19.33 12.29
C ASP A 82 -10.71 20.62 11.45
N ALA A 83 -10.69 20.46 10.12
CA ALA A 83 -10.72 21.53 9.14
C ALA A 83 -12.11 21.78 8.52
N GLY A 84 -13.14 21.04 8.93
CA GLY A 84 -14.48 21.11 8.34
C GLY A 84 -14.55 20.59 6.90
N LEU A 85 -13.66 19.67 6.52
CA LEU A 85 -13.57 19.06 5.19
C LEU A 85 -13.69 17.53 5.27
N ASP A 86 -13.97 16.90 4.13
CA ASP A 86 -13.73 15.47 3.95
C ASP A 86 -12.33 15.30 3.34
N LEU A 87 -11.37 14.85 4.13
CA LEU A 87 -10.03 14.47 3.66
C LEU A 87 -9.79 12.96 3.77
N THR A 88 -10.86 12.16 3.90
CA THR A 88 -10.78 10.69 3.83
C THR A 88 -10.39 10.22 2.42
N GLY A 89 -9.79 9.03 2.31
CA GLY A 89 -9.19 8.56 1.06
C GLY A 89 -7.66 8.67 1.08
N GLY A 90 -7.06 8.51 -0.09
CA GLY A 90 -5.61 8.61 -0.25
C GLY A 90 -4.88 7.40 0.32
N PHE A 91 -3.58 7.52 0.53
CA PHE A 91 -2.66 6.44 0.81
C PHE A 91 -1.83 6.82 2.02
N TYR A 92 -1.60 5.86 2.90
CA TYR A 92 -0.54 5.96 3.89
C TYR A 92 0.82 5.94 3.20
N ASP A 93 1.75 6.73 3.73
CA ASP A 93 3.04 6.99 3.10
C ASP A 93 3.94 5.76 3.06
N ALA A 94 4.17 5.15 4.23
CA ALA A 94 5.14 4.07 4.38
C ALA A 94 4.60 2.93 5.25
N GLY A 95 5.38 2.47 6.24
CA GLY A 95 4.91 1.60 7.30
C GLY A 95 4.05 2.28 8.38
N ASP A 96 3.85 3.59 8.27
CA ASP A 96 3.12 4.48 9.16
C ASP A 96 1.71 4.80 8.64
N HIS A 97 1.00 5.73 9.31
CA HIS A 97 -0.35 6.12 8.91
C HIS A 97 -0.49 7.62 8.62
N VAL A 98 0.61 8.36 8.53
CA VAL A 98 0.55 9.75 8.06
C VAL A 98 0.33 9.77 6.54
N LYS A 99 -0.43 10.77 6.08
CA LYS A 99 -0.57 11.07 4.65
C LYS A 99 0.33 12.26 4.34
N PHE A 100 1.57 12.01 3.93
CA PHE A 100 2.50 13.07 3.53
C PHE A 100 2.31 13.44 2.05
N GLY A 101 1.89 14.67 1.78
CA GLY A 101 1.43 15.08 0.45
C GLY A 101 2.52 15.16 -0.63
N LEU A 102 3.76 15.52 -0.28
CA LEU A 102 4.85 15.64 -1.24
C LEU A 102 5.27 14.28 -1.82
N PRO A 103 5.68 13.27 -1.02
CA PRO A 103 5.96 11.94 -1.54
C PRO A 103 4.73 11.27 -2.15
N PHE A 104 3.54 11.48 -1.57
CA PHE A 104 2.28 11.00 -2.16
C PHE A 104 2.10 11.50 -3.60
N ALA A 105 2.20 12.82 -3.82
CA ALA A 105 1.98 13.40 -5.13
C ALA A 105 3.06 12.94 -6.12
N SER A 106 4.32 12.86 -5.65
CA SER A 106 5.42 12.34 -6.46
C SER A 106 5.18 10.89 -6.90
N SER A 107 4.69 10.03 -6.01
CA SER A 107 4.32 8.65 -6.35
C SER A 107 3.24 8.60 -7.43
N MET A 108 2.22 9.46 -7.34
CA MET A 108 1.16 9.53 -8.35
C MET A 108 1.70 9.99 -9.71
N THR A 109 2.58 11.00 -9.74
CA THR A 109 3.22 11.44 -10.98
C THR A 109 4.06 10.34 -11.60
N MET A 110 4.85 9.61 -10.81
CA MET A 110 5.72 8.54 -11.33
C MET A 110 4.92 7.32 -11.81
N LEU A 111 3.85 6.94 -11.11
CA LEU A 111 2.93 5.89 -11.59
C LEU A 111 2.24 6.30 -12.89
N ALA A 112 1.79 7.55 -12.99
CA ALA A 112 1.18 8.08 -14.20
C ALA A 112 2.19 8.17 -15.35
N TRP A 113 3.44 8.55 -15.08
CA TRP A 113 4.51 8.55 -16.09
C TRP A 113 4.73 7.14 -16.63
N GLY A 114 4.89 6.14 -15.77
CA GLY A 114 4.98 4.75 -16.19
C GLY A 114 3.80 4.33 -17.07
N ALA A 115 2.57 4.69 -16.69
CA ALA A 115 1.37 4.40 -17.48
C ALA A 115 1.37 5.09 -18.85
N VAL A 116 1.81 6.34 -18.92
CA VAL A 116 1.88 7.13 -20.16
C VAL A 116 2.90 6.53 -21.13
N GLU A 117 4.08 6.13 -20.64
CA GLU A 117 5.08 5.45 -21.48
C GLU A 117 4.60 4.05 -21.91
N GLU A 118 4.01 3.29 -20.99
CA GLU A 118 3.79 1.84 -21.15
C GLU A 118 2.33 1.39 -21.15
N THR A 119 1.41 2.22 -21.66
CA THR A 119 -0.04 1.91 -21.64
C THR A 119 -0.34 0.51 -22.21
N ALA A 120 0.31 0.16 -23.32
CA ALA A 120 0.13 -1.14 -23.96
C ALA A 120 0.63 -2.30 -23.08
N ALA A 121 1.75 -2.13 -22.38
CA ALA A 121 2.31 -3.14 -21.47
C ALA A 121 1.37 -3.39 -20.28
N TYR A 122 0.87 -2.33 -19.65
CA TYR A 122 -0.14 -2.45 -18.60
C TYR A 122 -1.44 -3.11 -19.09
N GLN A 123 -1.84 -2.84 -20.33
CA GLN A 123 -3.02 -3.46 -20.91
C GLN A 123 -2.81 -4.96 -21.17
N ARG A 124 -1.68 -5.35 -21.77
CA ARG A 124 -1.36 -6.76 -22.07
C ARG A 124 -1.17 -7.61 -20.81
N SER A 125 -0.63 -7.03 -19.75
CA SER A 125 -0.52 -7.68 -18.43
C SER A 125 -1.84 -7.72 -17.65
N GLY A 126 -2.91 -7.10 -18.15
CA GLY A 126 -4.20 -7.00 -17.45
C GLY A 126 -4.17 -6.07 -16.23
N GLN A 127 -3.10 -5.28 -16.06
CA GLN A 127 -2.90 -4.45 -14.87
C GLN A 127 -3.36 -3.00 -15.03
N LEU A 128 -3.65 -2.54 -16.26
CA LEU A 128 -4.05 -1.15 -16.53
C LEU A 128 -5.26 -0.71 -15.70
N GLY A 129 -6.29 -1.56 -15.56
CA GLY A 129 -7.48 -1.23 -14.78
C GLY A 129 -7.18 -1.05 -13.28
N HIS A 130 -6.30 -1.90 -12.72
CA HIS A 130 -5.86 -1.79 -11.33
C HIS A 130 -5.00 -0.55 -11.10
N LEU A 131 -4.07 -0.25 -12.04
CA LEU A 131 -3.28 0.98 -11.98
C LEU A 131 -4.16 2.22 -12.05
N LYS A 132 -5.13 2.27 -12.97
CA LYS A 132 -6.11 3.36 -13.06
C LYS A 132 -6.94 3.48 -11.78
N SER A 133 -7.33 2.37 -11.15
CA SER A 133 -8.00 2.39 -9.84
C SER A 133 -7.14 3.06 -8.77
N ASN A 134 -5.84 2.75 -8.72
CA ASN A 134 -4.90 3.35 -7.76
C ASN A 134 -4.61 4.84 -8.07
N LEU A 135 -4.39 5.20 -9.33
CA LEU A 135 -4.24 6.60 -9.74
C LEU A 135 -5.49 7.40 -9.39
N LYS A 136 -6.68 6.87 -9.71
CA LYS A 136 -7.95 7.54 -9.38
C LYS A 136 -8.12 7.73 -7.88
N TRP A 137 -7.79 6.72 -7.07
CA TRP A 137 -7.83 6.82 -5.62
C TRP A 137 -6.92 7.95 -5.09
N GLY A 138 -5.72 8.07 -5.66
CA GLY A 138 -4.78 9.11 -5.32
C GLY A 138 -5.24 10.50 -5.75
N THR A 139 -5.68 10.63 -7.01
CA THR A 139 -6.13 11.91 -7.56
C THR A 139 -7.44 12.38 -6.95
N ASP A 140 -8.37 11.47 -6.60
CA ASP A 140 -9.58 11.84 -5.85
C ASP A 140 -9.24 12.47 -4.49
N TRP A 141 -8.20 11.97 -3.81
CA TRP A 141 -7.74 12.59 -2.57
C TRP A 141 -7.10 13.96 -2.79
N LEU A 142 -6.26 14.12 -3.82
CA LEU A 142 -5.69 15.43 -4.19
C LEU A 142 -6.76 16.46 -4.55
N LEU A 143 -7.84 16.03 -5.23
CA LEU A 143 -8.99 16.87 -5.54
C LEU A 143 -9.73 17.32 -4.26
N LYS A 144 -9.96 16.41 -3.30
CA LYS A 144 -10.53 16.76 -1.98
C LYS A 144 -9.62 17.71 -1.20
N ALA A 145 -8.31 17.48 -1.26
CA ALA A 145 -7.29 18.28 -0.59
C ALA A 145 -7.09 19.67 -1.21
N HIS A 146 -7.61 19.93 -2.42
CA HIS A 146 -7.56 21.22 -3.12
C HIS A 146 -8.97 21.88 -3.18
N PRO A 147 -9.52 22.35 -2.04
CA PRO A 147 -10.89 22.90 -1.99
C PRO A 147 -11.01 24.30 -2.62
N GLN A 148 -9.91 25.02 -2.79
CA GLN A 148 -9.86 26.37 -3.35
C GLN A 148 -8.57 26.57 -4.15
N PRO A 149 -8.53 27.45 -5.17
CA PRO A 149 -7.40 27.56 -6.11
C PRO A 149 -6.01 27.77 -5.48
N ASN A 150 -5.94 28.42 -4.31
CA ASN A 150 -4.69 28.73 -3.61
C ASN A 150 -4.65 28.09 -2.21
N VAL A 151 -5.33 26.95 -2.01
CA VAL A 151 -5.35 26.21 -0.74
C VAL A 151 -5.18 24.72 -1.03
N LEU A 152 -4.10 24.13 -0.53
CA LEU A 152 -3.84 22.69 -0.66
C LEU A 152 -3.54 22.09 0.72
N TYR A 153 -4.29 21.07 1.11
CA TYR A 153 -4.00 20.25 2.28
C TYR A 153 -2.90 19.25 1.94
N GLY A 154 -1.74 19.44 2.55
CA GLY A 154 -0.52 18.68 2.26
C GLY A 154 -0.25 17.57 3.24
N GLN A 155 -0.95 17.50 4.37
CA GLN A 155 -0.72 16.46 5.36
C GLN A 155 -1.97 16.17 6.20
N VAL A 156 -2.20 14.90 6.52
CA VAL A 156 -3.17 14.48 7.54
C VAL A 156 -2.53 13.46 8.47
N GLY A 157 -2.59 13.71 9.78
CA GLY A 157 -1.79 13.03 10.80
C GLY A 157 -0.54 13.83 11.16
N SER A 158 -0.06 13.69 12.40
CA SER A 158 1.22 14.26 12.86
C SER A 158 2.21 13.12 13.05
N GLY A 159 3.42 13.28 12.53
CA GLY A 159 4.41 12.20 12.50
C GLY A 159 4.76 11.64 13.87
N ASN A 160 5.04 12.50 14.86
CA ASN A 160 5.46 12.01 16.18
C ASN A 160 4.38 11.19 16.91
N PRO A 161 3.11 11.66 17.06
CA PRO A 161 2.04 10.84 17.65
C PRO A 161 1.72 9.56 16.88
N ASP A 162 1.76 9.61 15.54
CA ASP A 162 1.55 8.45 14.68
C ASP A 162 2.66 7.41 14.90
N HIS A 163 3.92 7.87 14.91
CA HIS A 163 5.09 7.02 15.00
C HIS A 163 5.31 6.44 16.39
N ALA A 164 4.74 7.08 17.42
CA ALA A 164 4.78 6.61 18.81
C ALA A 164 3.87 5.39 19.08
N TRP A 165 3.03 4.97 18.12
CA TRP A 165 2.12 3.84 18.26
C TRP A 165 2.35 2.79 17.15
N TRP A 166 2.19 1.52 17.49
CA TRP A 166 2.43 0.38 16.60
C TRP A 166 1.24 -0.60 16.57
N GLY A 167 0.26 -0.34 15.71
CA GLY A 167 -0.89 -1.24 15.49
C GLY A 167 -1.59 -0.99 14.14
N PRO A 168 -2.71 -1.64 13.85
CA PRO A 168 -3.38 -1.58 12.54
C PRO A 168 -4.13 -0.25 12.30
N ALA A 169 -4.16 0.21 11.05
CA ALA A 169 -4.75 1.51 10.68
C ALA A 169 -6.22 1.67 11.07
N GLU A 170 -6.97 0.56 11.08
CA GLU A 170 -8.42 0.49 11.33
C GLU A 170 -8.80 0.90 12.76
N VAL A 171 -7.84 0.91 13.70
CA VAL A 171 -8.07 1.17 15.13
C VAL A 171 -7.10 2.20 15.74
N MET A 172 -6.59 3.11 14.91
CA MET A 172 -5.73 4.21 15.36
C MET A 172 -6.34 4.99 16.54
N PRO A 173 -5.63 5.12 17.68
CA PRO A 173 -6.17 5.78 18.87
C PRO A 173 -5.87 7.28 18.95
N MET A 174 -4.95 7.80 18.13
CA MET A 174 -4.48 9.18 18.19
C MET A 174 -5.30 10.14 17.32
N ALA A 175 -5.21 11.43 17.64
CA ALA A 175 -5.75 12.48 16.79
C ALA A 175 -4.93 12.62 15.49
N ARG A 176 -5.61 12.98 14.40
CA ARG A 176 -5.03 13.11 13.06
C ARG A 176 -5.29 14.50 12.48
N PRO A 177 -4.50 15.53 12.86
CA PRO A 177 -4.72 16.90 12.42
C PRO A 177 -4.44 17.08 10.92
N SER A 178 -5.12 18.06 10.32
CA SER A 178 -5.01 18.40 8.90
C SER A 178 -4.16 19.66 8.72
N TYR A 179 -3.12 19.58 7.89
CA TYR A 179 -2.21 20.70 7.59
C TYR A 179 -2.29 21.11 6.13
N LYS A 180 -2.12 22.41 5.89
CA LYS A 180 -2.27 23.01 4.56
C LYS A 180 -1.18 24.03 4.27
N ILE A 181 -1.04 24.32 2.98
CA ILE A 181 -0.38 25.50 2.44
C ILE A 181 -1.42 26.41 1.80
N ASP A 182 -1.15 27.72 1.81
CA ASP A 182 -1.96 28.72 1.15
C ASP A 182 -1.12 29.95 0.75
N ALA A 183 -1.75 31.00 0.23
CA ALA A 183 -1.06 32.21 -0.19
C ALA A 183 -0.28 32.93 0.94
N SER A 184 -0.64 32.71 2.20
CA SER A 184 0.03 33.32 3.37
C SER A 184 1.21 32.48 3.87
N CYS A 185 1.11 31.16 3.70
CA CYS A 185 2.19 30.22 3.97
C CYS A 185 2.29 29.21 2.81
N PRO A 186 3.08 29.53 1.76
CA PRO A 186 3.09 28.77 0.52
C PRO A 186 3.94 27.49 0.57
N GLY A 187 3.76 26.65 -0.45
CA GLY A 187 4.56 25.46 -0.70
C GLY A 187 4.57 25.11 -2.18
N SER A 188 5.46 25.74 -2.93
CA SER A 188 5.56 25.60 -4.39
C SER A 188 6.00 24.22 -4.84
N ASP A 189 6.84 23.57 -4.05
CA ASP A 189 7.24 22.17 -4.17
C ASP A 189 6.00 21.26 -4.11
N LEU A 190 5.26 21.28 -3.00
CA LEU A 190 4.07 20.46 -2.81
C LEU A 190 2.97 20.77 -3.84
N ALA A 191 2.66 22.05 -4.07
CA ALA A 191 1.62 22.44 -5.04
C ALA A 191 2.04 22.13 -6.49
N GLY A 192 3.31 22.31 -6.83
CA GLY A 192 3.88 21.94 -8.12
C GLY A 192 3.81 20.43 -8.34
N GLU A 193 4.23 19.63 -7.38
CA GLU A 193 4.16 18.16 -7.50
C GLU A 193 2.70 17.67 -7.61
N ALA A 194 1.78 18.23 -6.82
CA ALA A 194 0.35 17.91 -6.95
C ALA A 194 -0.21 18.31 -8.33
N ALA A 195 0.25 19.42 -8.91
CA ALA A 195 -0.10 19.79 -10.27
C ALA A 195 0.46 18.79 -11.31
N ALA A 196 1.71 18.35 -11.15
CA ALA A 196 2.33 17.35 -12.01
C ALA A 196 1.57 16.00 -11.95
N ALA A 197 1.19 15.57 -10.75
CA ALA A 197 0.43 14.34 -10.51
C ALA A 197 -0.93 14.35 -11.22
N LEU A 198 -1.68 15.46 -11.07
CA LEU A 198 -2.99 15.61 -11.71
C LEU A 198 -2.87 15.76 -13.23
N ALA A 199 -1.90 16.52 -13.73
CA ALA A 199 -1.66 16.70 -15.16
C ALA A 199 -1.27 15.37 -15.84
N SER A 200 -0.27 14.66 -15.32
CA SER A 200 0.15 13.36 -15.84
C SER A 200 -0.97 12.32 -15.77
N SER A 201 -1.69 12.23 -14.65
CA SER A 201 -2.81 11.30 -14.49
C SER A 201 -3.94 11.59 -15.48
N SER A 202 -4.20 12.86 -15.81
CA SER A 202 -5.23 13.22 -16.80
C SER A 202 -5.02 12.55 -18.15
N MET A 203 -3.76 12.37 -18.56
CA MET A 203 -3.42 11.69 -19.83
C MET A 203 -3.81 10.22 -19.80
N VAL A 204 -3.66 9.55 -18.64
CA VAL A 204 -4.02 8.14 -18.45
C VAL A 204 -5.54 7.93 -18.53
N PHE A 205 -6.33 8.93 -18.11
CA PHE A 205 -7.79 8.88 -18.14
C PHE A 205 -8.42 9.46 -19.40
N ALA A 206 -7.69 10.24 -20.21
CA ALA A 206 -8.24 11.04 -21.29
C ALA A 206 -9.13 10.25 -22.28
N ALA A 207 -8.78 8.99 -22.58
CA ALA A 207 -9.53 8.15 -23.50
C ALA A 207 -10.78 7.50 -22.86
N ASP A 208 -10.73 7.18 -21.56
CA ASP A 208 -11.79 6.41 -20.87
C ASP A 208 -12.79 7.32 -20.15
N ASP A 209 -12.30 8.40 -19.55
CA ASP A 209 -13.08 9.38 -18.79
C ASP A 209 -12.56 10.81 -19.05
N PRO A 210 -12.89 11.39 -20.21
CA PRO A 210 -12.42 12.72 -20.60
C PRO A 210 -12.95 13.83 -19.67
N ALA A 211 -14.11 13.63 -19.04
CA ALA A 211 -14.66 14.59 -18.09
C ALA A 211 -13.81 14.65 -16.82
N TYR A 212 -13.45 13.48 -16.26
CA TYR A 212 -12.54 13.41 -15.13
C TYR A 212 -11.15 13.95 -15.49
N ALA A 213 -10.59 13.58 -16.65
CA ALA A 213 -9.33 14.13 -17.13
C ALA A 213 -9.35 15.67 -17.20
N GLN A 214 -10.44 16.27 -17.66
CA GLN A 214 -10.60 17.73 -17.67
C GLN A 214 -10.63 18.33 -16.26
N THR A 215 -11.31 17.68 -15.30
CA THR A 215 -11.28 18.09 -13.89
C THR A 215 -9.85 18.06 -13.33
N LEU A 216 -9.09 17.00 -13.62
CA LEU A 216 -7.70 16.87 -13.18
C LEU A 216 -6.84 18.00 -13.76
N VAL A 217 -6.93 18.27 -15.07
CA VAL A 217 -6.21 19.38 -15.72
C VAL A 217 -6.60 20.72 -15.10
N GLN A 218 -7.88 20.95 -14.82
CA GLN A 218 -8.33 22.21 -14.21
C GLN A 218 -7.66 22.44 -12.84
N HIS A 219 -7.67 21.44 -11.96
CA HIS A 219 -7.02 21.54 -10.66
C HIS A 219 -5.49 21.67 -10.81
N ALA A 220 -4.87 20.94 -11.76
CA ALA A 220 -3.44 21.05 -12.03
C ALA A 220 -3.03 22.48 -12.44
N LYS A 221 -3.81 23.14 -13.31
CA LYS A 221 -3.55 24.53 -13.72
C LYS A 221 -3.64 25.50 -12.54
N GLN A 222 -4.63 25.33 -11.68
CA GLN A 222 -4.81 26.17 -10.49
C GLN A 222 -3.65 25.98 -9.48
N LEU A 223 -3.31 24.74 -9.18
CA LEU A 223 -2.21 24.40 -8.27
C LEU A 223 -0.85 24.88 -8.80
N TYR A 224 -0.60 24.73 -10.09
CA TYR A 224 0.61 25.27 -10.71
C TYR A 224 0.66 26.80 -10.63
N GLN A 225 -0.46 27.47 -10.92
CA GLN A 225 -0.54 28.92 -10.78
C GLN A 225 -0.30 29.36 -9.33
N PHE A 226 -0.86 28.65 -8.35
CA PHE A 226 -0.61 28.88 -6.93
C PHE A 226 0.88 28.72 -6.59
N ALA A 227 1.49 27.60 -7.00
CA ALA A 227 2.90 27.31 -6.78
C ALA A 227 3.83 28.38 -7.36
N ASP A 228 3.54 28.85 -8.59
CA ASP A 228 4.38 29.82 -9.28
C ASP A 228 4.20 31.26 -8.76
N SER A 229 2.98 31.61 -8.32
CA SER A 229 2.64 32.96 -7.85
C SER A 229 3.07 33.21 -6.40
N TYR A 230 3.05 32.18 -5.54
CA TYR A 230 3.40 32.29 -4.12
C TYR A 230 4.53 31.31 -3.82
N ARG A 231 5.78 31.81 -3.88
CA ARG A 231 6.97 30.97 -3.81
C ARG A 231 7.43 30.70 -2.39
N GLY A 232 7.57 29.42 -2.04
CA GLY A 232 8.11 28.97 -0.75
C GLY A 232 8.20 27.45 -0.65
N LYS A 233 8.96 26.95 0.32
CA LYS A 233 9.04 25.51 0.61
C LYS A 233 7.89 25.11 1.52
N TYR A 234 7.16 24.04 1.20
CA TYR A 234 6.01 23.64 2.02
C TYR A 234 6.42 23.25 3.45
N SER A 235 7.64 22.72 3.64
CA SER A 235 8.15 22.28 4.94
C SER A 235 8.45 23.44 5.90
N ASP A 236 8.48 24.68 5.41
CA ASP A 236 8.54 25.88 6.27
C ASP A 236 7.15 26.22 6.85
N CYS A 237 6.08 25.70 6.26
CA CYS A 237 4.69 25.93 6.64
C CYS A 237 4.06 24.74 7.36
N ILE A 238 4.18 23.55 6.77
CA ILE A 238 3.83 22.27 7.40
C ILE A 238 5.09 21.76 8.10
N THR A 239 5.43 22.39 9.23
CA THR A 239 6.70 22.14 9.95
C THR A 239 6.79 20.73 10.53
N ASP A 240 5.67 20.05 10.75
CA ASP A 240 5.64 18.63 11.14
C ASP A 240 6.35 17.76 10.08
N ALA A 241 6.13 18.02 8.80
CA ALA A 241 6.75 17.30 7.69
C ALA A 241 8.27 17.49 7.61
N ALA A 242 8.84 18.57 8.17
CA ALA A 242 10.25 18.91 8.03
C ALA A 242 11.22 17.93 8.73
N ASN A 243 10.70 17.02 9.56
CA ASN A 243 11.46 15.92 10.17
C ASN A 243 11.39 14.62 9.37
N PHE A 244 10.55 14.54 8.34
CA PHE A 244 10.27 13.35 7.56
C PHE A 244 10.57 13.61 6.07
N TYR A 245 9.81 14.52 5.47
CA TYR A 245 9.85 14.88 4.04
C TYR A 245 10.18 16.35 3.84
N ARG A 246 11.28 16.82 4.43
CA ARG A 246 11.75 18.19 4.22
C ARG A 246 12.05 18.43 2.74
N SER A 247 11.65 19.59 2.21
CA SER A 247 12.11 20.04 0.88
C SER A 247 13.59 20.44 0.95
N TRP A 248 14.48 19.53 0.56
CA TRP A 248 15.92 19.77 0.55
C TRP A 248 16.35 20.51 -0.71
N SER A 249 15.91 20.03 -1.88
CA SER A 249 16.15 20.62 -3.20
C SER A 249 15.60 22.04 -3.35
N GLY A 250 14.48 22.35 -2.69
CA GLY A 250 13.70 23.56 -2.91
C GLY A 250 12.43 23.28 -3.68
N TYR A 251 12.09 24.15 -4.62
CA TYR A 251 10.85 24.04 -5.42
C TYR A 251 11.06 24.31 -6.90
N THR A 252 12.28 24.68 -7.31
CA THR A 252 12.54 25.10 -8.69
C THR A 252 12.36 23.92 -9.64
N ASP A 253 12.78 22.74 -9.22
CA ASP A 253 12.61 21.50 -9.95
C ASP A 253 11.14 21.10 -10.07
N GLU A 254 10.30 21.25 -9.04
CA GLU A 254 8.85 21.05 -9.20
C GLU A 254 8.20 22.06 -10.14
N LEU A 255 8.66 23.32 -10.17
CA LEU A 255 8.14 24.31 -11.11
C LEU A 255 8.46 23.94 -12.57
N VAL A 256 9.64 23.38 -12.84
CA VAL A 256 10.00 22.86 -14.17
C VAL A 256 9.19 21.61 -14.49
N TRP A 257 9.15 20.67 -13.54
CA TRP A 257 8.49 19.38 -13.66
C TRP A 257 6.99 19.51 -13.95
N ALA A 258 6.28 20.28 -13.14
CA ALA A 258 4.85 20.49 -13.28
C ALA A 258 4.50 21.23 -14.58
N ALA A 259 5.32 22.20 -14.99
CA ALA A 259 5.14 22.89 -16.26
C ALA A 259 5.33 21.95 -17.45
N ALA A 260 6.35 21.09 -17.43
CA ALA A 260 6.57 20.10 -18.47
C ALA A 260 5.39 19.12 -18.59
N TRP A 261 4.84 18.65 -17.46
CA TRP A 261 3.66 17.78 -17.45
C TRP A 261 2.39 18.49 -17.91
N LEU A 262 2.17 19.73 -17.49
CA LEU A 262 1.04 20.53 -17.98
C LEU A 262 1.14 20.79 -19.48
N TYR A 263 2.33 21.05 -20.01
CA TYR A 263 2.54 21.13 -21.45
C TYR A 263 2.20 19.80 -22.13
N ARG A 264 2.74 18.68 -21.66
CA ARG A 264 2.47 17.36 -22.25
C ARG A 264 0.97 16.99 -22.23
N ALA A 265 0.26 17.35 -21.16
CA ALA A 265 -1.16 17.07 -21.00
C ALA A 265 -2.09 18.01 -21.81
N THR A 266 -1.68 19.26 -22.04
CA THR A 266 -2.57 20.29 -22.62
C THR A 266 -2.18 20.77 -24.00
N GLY A 267 -0.93 20.58 -24.41
CA GLY A 267 -0.35 21.17 -25.62
C GLY A 267 -0.20 22.70 -25.57
N ASP A 268 -0.43 23.35 -24.42
CA ASP A 268 -0.33 24.80 -24.30
C ASP A 268 1.15 25.24 -24.22
N PRO A 269 1.67 25.94 -25.24
CA PRO A 269 3.09 26.29 -25.31
C PRO A 269 3.55 27.24 -24.20
N ALA A 270 2.62 27.92 -23.51
CA ALA A 270 2.97 28.76 -22.36
C ALA A 270 3.62 27.95 -21.23
N TYR A 271 3.17 26.70 -21.00
CA TYR A 271 3.76 25.83 -20.00
C TYR A 271 5.14 25.33 -20.41
N LEU A 272 5.37 25.01 -21.68
CA LEU A 272 6.71 24.67 -22.16
C LEU A 272 7.66 25.85 -21.94
N ALA A 273 7.28 27.05 -22.40
CA ALA A 273 8.09 28.25 -22.22
C ALA A 273 8.41 28.51 -20.73
N ARG A 274 7.46 28.23 -19.83
CA ARG A 274 7.68 28.35 -18.39
C ARG A 274 8.65 27.28 -17.85
N ALA A 275 8.50 26.02 -18.27
CA ALA A 275 9.41 24.94 -17.93
C ALA A 275 10.85 25.28 -18.36
N GLU A 276 11.03 25.74 -19.60
CA GLU A 276 12.34 26.12 -20.15
C GLU A 276 12.97 27.31 -19.43
N ALA A 277 12.16 28.28 -19.00
CA ALA A 277 12.62 29.44 -18.25
C ALA A 277 13.10 29.04 -16.84
N GLU A 278 12.31 28.27 -16.10
CA GLU A 278 12.69 27.80 -14.76
C GLU A 278 13.81 26.75 -14.80
N TYR A 279 13.97 26.00 -15.91
CA TYR A 279 15.10 25.10 -16.10
C TYR A 279 16.45 25.81 -15.98
N GLY A 280 16.49 27.09 -16.37
CA GLY A 280 17.64 27.98 -16.19
C GLY A 280 18.09 28.13 -14.73
N ASN A 281 17.18 27.92 -13.78
CA ASN A 281 17.37 28.14 -12.35
C ASN A 281 17.64 26.84 -11.57
N LEU A 282 17.65 25.68 -12.22
CA LEU A 282 17.93 24.39 -11.57
C LEU A 282 19.32 24.40 -10.91
N ALA A 283 19.46 23.64 -9.83
CA ALA A 283 20.72 23.56 -9.10
C ALA A 283 21.88 23.07 -9.99
N THR A 284 23.08 23.57 -9.68
CA THR A 284 24.33 23.11 -10.28
C THR A 284 25.14 22.32 -9.25
N GLU A 285 26.01 21.45 -9.74
CA GLU A 285 27.00 20.83 -8.87
C GLU A 285 27.88 21.91 -8.19
N PRO A 286 28.34 21.67 -6.95
CA PRO A 286 29.19 22.62 -6.24
C PRO A 286 30.42 23.00 -7.08
N GLN A 287 30.69 24.30 -7.18
CA GLN A 287 31.82 24.87 -7.92
C GLN A 287 31.85 24.52 -9.42
N SER A 288 30.70 24.18 -10.00
CA SER A 288 30.53 23.87 -11.42
C SER A 288 29.40 24.69 -12.03
N SER A 289 29.40 24.84 -13.37
CA SER A 289 28.26 25.33 -14.14
C SER A 289 27.36 24.20 -14.66
N GLU A 290 27.74 22.94 -14.42
CA GLU A 290 26.94 21.78 -14.80
C GLU A 290 25.76 21.61 -13.84
N ARG A 291 24.58 21.32 -14.39
CA ARG A 291 23.40 20.94 -13.60
C ARG A 291 23.70 19.71 -12.75
N SER A 292 23.08 19.64 -11.57
CA SER A 292 23.25 18.53 -10.62
C SER A 292 23.08 17.18 -11.31
N TYR A 293 24.05 16.28 -11.12
CA TYR A 293 24.12 14.99 -11.82
C TYR A 293 24.53 13.81 -10.90
N LYS A 294 24.87 14.07 -9.63
CA LYS A 294 25.38 13.03 -8.71
C LYS A 294 24.33 12.42 -7.78
N TRP A 295 23.10 12.92 -7.82
CA TRP A 295 21.92 12.33 -7.16
C TRP A 295 21.00 11.68 -8.20
N THR A 296 19.70 11.52 -7.91
CA THR A 296 18.71 10.96 -8.83
C THR A 296 17.32 11.51 -8.58
N ILE A 297 16.39 11.24 -9.50
CA ILE A 297 14.97 11.55 -9.34
C ILE A 297 14.42 10.83 -8.10
N ALA A 298 13.77 11.58 -7.22
CA ALA A 298 13.09 11.08 -6.04
C ALA A 298 11.91 11.98 -5.69
N TRP A 299 11.27 11.75 -4.55
CA TRP A 299 10.19 12.61 -4.06
C TRP A 299 10.61 14.05 -3.79
N ASP A 300 11.90 14.34 -3.66
CA ASP A 300 12.44 15.67 -3.34
C ASP A 300 13.01 16.41 -4.56
N ASP A 301 13.78 15.74 -5.43
CA ASP A 301 14.46 16.40 -6.56
C ASP A 301 14.00 15.82 -7.91
N LYS A 302 13.33 16.67 -8.70
CA LYS A 302 12.74 16.32 -10.01
C LYS A 302 13.59 16.81 -11.18
N SER A 303 14.73 17.45 -10.91
CA SER A 303 15.65 17.95 -11.95
C SER A 303 15.99 16.86 -12.96
N TYR A 304 16.33 15.68 -12.45
CA TYR A 304 16.70 14.50 -13.24
C TYR A 304 15.58 14.00 -14.16
N GLY A 305 14.35 13.97 -13.65
CA GLY A 305 13.16 13.65 -14.45
C GLY A 305 12.90 14.70 -15.52
N ALA A 306 13.05 15.98 -15.17
CA ALA A 306 12.91 17.09 -16.10
C ALA A 306 13.96 17.05 -17.23
N TYR A 307 15.18 16.59 -16.98
CA TYR A 307 16.20 16.40 -18.04
C TYR A 307 15.69 15.43 -19.11
N VAL A 308 15.18 14.27 -18.70
CA VAL A 308 14.67 13.23 -19.61
C VAL A 308 13.40 13.69 -20.30
N LEU A 309 12.42 14.19 -19.53
CA LEU A 309 11.12 14.61 -20.04
C LEU A 309 11.25 15.76 -21.05
N LEU A 310 12.07 16.79 -20.77
CA LEU A 310 12.26 17.89 -21.73
C LEU A 310 13.10 17.48 -22.93
N ALA A 311 14.03 16.52 -22.79
CA ALA A 311 14.74 15.95 -23.93
C ALA A 311 13.76 15.26 -24.90
N GLU A 312 12.85 14.44 -24.37
CA GLU A 312 11.79 13.79 -25.15
C GLU A 312 10.85 14.80 -25.81
N LEU A 313 10.37 15.79 -25.05
CA LEU A 313 9.36 16.75 -25.52
C LEU A 313 9.89 17.75 -26.58
N THR A 314 11.19 18.04 -26.56
CA THR A 314 11.75 19.15 -27.37
C THR A 314 12.85 18.74 -28.34
N GLY A 315 13.52 17.61 -28.12
CA GLY A 315 14.74 17.28 -28.85
C GLY A 315 15.95 18.17 -28.50
N GLY A 316 15.84 19.01 -27.46
CA GLY A 316 16.85 20.02 -27.13
C GLY A 316 18.17 19.43 -26.62
N GLU A 317 19.28 19.78 -27.26
CA GLU A 317 20.62 19.24 -26.96
C GLU A 317 21.05 19.46 -25.49
N ARG A 318 20.67 20.58 -24.87
CA ARG A 318 20.97 20.86 -23.46
C ARG A 318 20.40 19.82 -22.51
N TYR A 319 19.17 19.36 -22.78
CA TYR A 319 18.47 18.39 -21.94
C TYR A 319 19.08 17.00 -22.09
N PHE A 320 19.37 16.61 -23.34
CA PHE A 320 20.14 15.40 -23.60
C PHE A 320 21.50 15.43 -22.93
N THR A 321 22.21 16.56 -22.97
CA THR A 321 23.52 16.71 -22.32
C THR A 321 23.43 16.49 -20.81
N ASP A 322 22.44 17.10 -20.14
CA ASP A 322 22.25 16.97 -18.71
C ASP A 322 21.80 15.55 -18.30
N ALA A 323 20.83 14.96 -19.03
CA ALA A 323 20.39 13.58 -18.82
C ALA A 323 21.52 12.57 -19.03
N ASN A 324 22.30 12.75 -20.10
CA ASN A 324 23.46 11.91 -20.42
C ASN A 324 24.54 12.00 -19.35
N ARG A 325 24.81 13.20 -18.82
CA ARG A 325 25.80 13.40 -17.75
C ARG A 325 25.40 12.65 -16.48
N TRP A 326 24.14 12.79 -16.08
CA TRP A 326 23.57 12.08 -14.94
C TRP A 326 23.62 10.56 -15.12
N LEU A 327 23.08 10.03 -16.21
CA LEU A 327 23.07 8.59 -16.44
C LEU A 327 24.47 8.02 -16.65
N ASP A 328 25.42 8.79 -17.20
CA ASP A 328 26.83 8.40 -17.24
C ASP A 328 27.41 8.27 -15.84
N TYR A 329 27.20 9.24 -14.93
CA TYR A 329 27.65 9.14 -13.54
C TYR A 329 27.13 7.86 -12.86
N TRP A 330 25.89 7.48 -13.14
CA TRP A 330 25.26 6.27 -12.61
C TRP A 330 25.77 4.98 -13.27
N THR A 331 26.36 5.04 -14.47
CA THR A 331 26.76 3.85 -15.22
C THR A 331 28.27 3.71 -15.36
N THR A 332 28.92 4.48 -16.21
CA THR A 332 30.37 4.41 -16.48
C THR A 332 31.21 5.44 -15.72
N GLY A 333 30.55 6.38 -15.06
CA GLY A 333 31.14 7.57 -14.45
C GLY A 333 31.20 8.77 -15.41
N HIS A 334 31.33 9.95 -14.81
CA HIS A 334 31.56 11.23 -15.47
C HIS A 334 32.69 11.97 -14.74
N ASN A 335 33.67 12.50 -15.47
CA ASN A 335 34.85 13.22 -14.91
C ASN A 335 35.57 12.46 -13.77
N GLY A 336 35.73 11.14 -13.93
CA GLY A 336 36.42 10.28 -12.95
C GLY A 336 35.61 9.97 -11.69
N GLN A 337 34.35 10.41 -11.62
CA GLN A 337 33.43 10.13 -10.51
C GLN A 337 32.30 9.22 -10.98
N ARG A 338 31.84 8.33 -10.12
CA ARG A 338 30.77 7.37 -10.39
C ARG A 338 29.99 7.11 -9.10
N VAL A 339 28.70 6.79 -9.21
CA VAL A 339 27.94 6.27 -8.07
C VAL A 339 28.63 5.02 -7.51
N ARG A 340 28.50 4.77 -6.19
CA ARG A 340 29.06 3.57 -5.58
C ARG A 340 28.34 2.34 -6.12
N TYR A 341 29.07 1.23 -6.22
CA TYR A 341 28.52 -0.06 -6.62
C TYR A 341 28.88 -1.11 -5.57
N SER A 342 27.91 -1.96 -5.23
CA SER A 342 28.20 -3.17 -4.47
C SER A 342 28.95 -4.21 -5.32
N PRO A 343 29.66 -5.17 -4.71
CA PRO A 343 30.25 -6.31 -5.43
C PRO A 343 29.22 -7.08 -6.26
N GLY A 344 27.98 -7.17 -5.77
CA GLY A 344 26.86 -7.78 -6.47
C GLY A 344 26.33 -6.98 -7.64
N GLY A 345 26.70 -5.71 -7.82
CA GLY A 345 26.30 -4.89 -8.97
C GLY A 345 25.10 -3.96 -8.72
N GLN A 346 24.70 -3.74 -7.46
CA GLN A 346 23.74 -2.70 -7.10
C GLN A 346 24.41 -1.32 -7.20
N ALA A 347 23.78 -0.37 -7.91
CA ALA A 347 24.12 1.04 -7.80
C ALA A 347 23.59 1.58 -6.46
N HIS A 348 24.50 2.02 -5.60
CA HIS A 348 24.21 2.38 -4.21
C HIS A 348 24.47 3.86 -3.98
N LEU A 349 23.38 4.64 -4.00
CA LEU A 349 23.45 6.08 -3.80
C LEU A 349 23.62 6.44 -2.33
N ASP A 350 22.70 5.94 -1.50
CA ASP A 350 22.58 6.30 -0.10
C ASP A 350 22.05 5.13 0.75
N THR A 351 22.13 5.29 2.07
CA THR A 351 21.77 4.31 3.08
C THR A 351 20.28 4.03 3.12
N TRP A 352 19.44 5.07 3.01
CA TRP A 352 17.98 4.95 3.09
C TRP A 352 17.36 4.70 1.72
N GLY A 353 16.67 3.56 1.55
CA GLY A 353 15.99 3.25 0.29
C GLY A 353 16.96 3.14 -0.88
N SER A 354 18.07 2.44 -0.69
CA SER A 354 19.10 2.27 -1.72
C SER A 354 18.53 1.64 -3.00
N LEU A 355 17.59 0.70 -2.87
CA LEU A 355 16.89 0.09 -4.01
C LEU A 355 15.90 1.03 -4.68
N ARG A 356 15.22 1.91 -3.92
CA ARG A 356 14.35 2.96 -4.50
C ARG A 356 15.13 3.88 -5.44
N TYR A 357 16.31 4.34 -5.02
CA TYR A 357 17.12 5.21 -5.87
C TYR A 357 17.63 4.51 -7.13
N ALA A 358 18.06 3.25 -7.00
CA ALA A 358 18.46 2.44 -8.15
C ALA A 358 17.28 2.21 -9.12
N ALA A 359 16.09 1.88 -8.59
CA ALA A 359 14.88 1.67 -9.38
C ALA A 359 14.38 2.94 -10.08
N ASN A 360 14.40 4.08 -9.40
CA ASN A 360 14.06 5.38 -9.99
C ASN A 360 14.98 5.73 -11.17
N THR A 361 16.28 5.53 -10.98
CA THR A 361 17.26 5.74 -12.04
C THR A 361 17.08 4.72 -13.17
N ALA A 362 16.79 3.46 -12.85
CA ALA A 362 16.54 2.41 -13.84
C ALA A 362 15.37 2.76 -14.76
N PHE A 363 14.24 3.20 -14.19
CA PHE A 363 13.09 3.65 -14.97
C PHE A 363 13.47 4.78 -15.93
N ALA A 364 14.07 5.85 -15.42
CA ALA A 364 14.47 6.99 -16.24
C ALA A 364 15.52 6.63 -17.30
N ALA A 365 16.45 5.71 -16.99
CA ALA A 365 17.44 5.20 -17.93
C ALA A 365 16.80 4.41 -19.08
N LEU A 366 15.81 3.56 -18.78
CA LEU A 366 15.07 2.82 -19.79
C LEU A 366 14.31 3.78 -20.72
N VAL A 367 13.58 4.75 -20.16
CA VAL A 367 12.86 5.79 -20.95
C VAL A 367 13.82 6.60 -21.81
N HIS A 368 14.94 7.05 -21.24
CA HIS A 368 15.93 7.84 -21.97
C HIS A 368 16.64 7.03 -23.06
N SER A 369 16.86 5.73 -22.85
CA SER A 369 17.51 4.85 -23.83
C SER A 369 16.74 4.76 -25.16
N GLU A 370 15.43 4.94 -25.14
CA GLU A 370 14.57 4.96 -26.34
C GLU A 370 14.74 6.26 -27.14
N ASN A 371 15.11 7.34 -26.46
CA ASN A 371 15.23 8.69 -27.03
C ASN A 371 16.66 9.06 -27.45
N VAL A 372 17.68 8.38 -26.93
CA VAL A 372 19.09 8.62 -27.29
C VAL A 372 19.45 7.93 -28.61
N THR A 373 20.12 8.69 -29.50
CA THR A 373 20.56 8.19 -30.82
C THR A 373 21.94 7.53 -30.82
N ASP A 374 22.78 7.82 -29.81
CA ASP A 374 24.08 7.15 -29.62
C ASP A 374 23.85 5.68 -29.23
N PRO A 375 24.25 4.71 -30.09
CA PRO A 375 23.99 3.30 -29.82
C PRO A 375 24.67 2.77 -28.56
N ALA A 376 25.85 3.30 -28.20
CA ALA A 376 26.58 2.85 -27.03
C ALA A 376 25.93 3.34 -25.73
N ARG A 377 25.43 4.59 -25.72
CA ARG A 377 24.65 5.13 -24.59
C ARG A 377 23.31 4.42 -24.46
N LYS A 378 22.61 4.20 -25.57
CA LYS A 378 21.34 3.45 -25.60
C LYS A 378 21.51 2.09 -24.93
N ALA A 379 22.46 1.27 -25.39
CA ALA A 379 22.71 -0.05 -24.80
C ALA A 379 23.10 0.06 -23.32
N ARG A 380 23.99 0.99 -22.97
CA ARG A 380 24.43 1.20 -21.58
C ARG A 380 23.29 1.52 -20.62
N TYR A 381 22.40 2.44 -20.99
CA TYR A 381 21.30 2.88 -20.13
C TYR A 381 20.21 1.82 -20.01
N HIS A 382 19.91 1.16 -21.13
CA HIS A 382 19.03 0.00 -21.15
C HIS A 382 19.55 -1.11 -20.23
N ASP A 383 20.79 -1.57 -20.43
CA ASP A 383 21.37 -2.69 -19.68
C ASP A 383 21.51 -2.35 -18.19
N PHE A 384 21.78 -1.09 -17.86
CA PHE A 384 21.73 -0.61 -16.48
C PHE A 384 20.34 -0.77 -15.87
N GLY A 385 19.29 -0.33 -16.60
CA GLY A 385 17.91 -0.44 -16.15
C GLY A 385 17.51 -1.88 -15.86
N VAL A 386 17.76 -2.79 -16.82
CA VAL A 386 17.54 -4.24 -16.65
C VAL A 386 18.29 -4.76 -15.43
N ARG A 387 19.61 -4.48 -15.34
CA ARG A 387 20.46 -5.00 -14.26
C ARG A 387 19.97 -4.59 -12.88
N GLN A 388 19.58 -3.32 -12.69
CA GLN A 388 19.14 -2.84 -11.38
C GLN A 388 17.79 -3.44 -10.97
N ILE A 389 16.84 -3.59 -11.89
CA ILE A 389 15.57 -4.24 -11.56
C ILE A 389 15.77 -5.73 -11.28
N ASP A 390 16.58 -6.43 -12.07
CA ASP A 390 16.91 -7.83 -11.82
C ASP A 390 17.58 -8.04 -10.45
N TYR A 391 18.41 -7.09 -9.99
CA TYR A 391 18.96 -7.10 -8.64
C TYR A 391 17.86 -7.15 -7.57
N THR A 392 16.80 -6.33 -7.72
CA THR A 392 15.65 -6.31 -6.80
C THR A 392 14.86 -7.61 -6.83
N LEU A 393 14.81 -8.29 -7.99
CA LEU A 393 13.99 -9.49 -8.19
C LEU A 393 14.69 -10.78 -7.77
N GLY A 394 16.02 -10.77 -7.68
CA GLY A 394 16.79 -11.87 -7.08
C GLY A 394 18.19 -12.08 -7.66
N ASP A 395 18.60 -11.34 -8.70
CA ASP A 395 19.95 -11.44 -9.25
C ASP A 395 20.96 -10.62 -8.44
N ASN A 396 21.21 -11.13 -7.24
CA ASN A 396 22.15 -10.57 -6.27
C ASN A 396 22.91 -11.71 -5.56
N PRO A 397 23.98 -11.41 -4.81
CA PRO A 397 24.75 -12.43 -4.10
C PRO A 397 23.95 -13.25 -3.09
N ARG A 398 22.86 -12.69 -2.53
CA ARG A 398 21.96 -13.39 -1.61
C ARG A 398 21.00 -14.35 -2.32
N LYS A 399 20.89 -14.29 -3.66
CA LYS A 399 19.92 -15.06 -4.47
C LYS A 399 18.50 -14.99 -3.88
N SER A 400 18.16 -13.81 -3.39
CA SER A 400 16.93 -13.53 -2.64
C SER A 400 16.27 -12.28 -3.23
N SER A 401 14.96 -12.30 -3.39
CA SER A 401 14.20 -11.13 -3.80
C SER A 401 14.21 -10.05 -2.71
N TYR A 402 14.01 -8.81 -3.13
CA TYR A 402 13.69 -7.65 -2.29
C TYR A 402 12.24 -7.19 -2.48
N LEU A 403 11.48 -7.85 -3.34
CA LEU A 403 10.06 -7.60 -3.57
C LEU A 403 9.22 -8.56 -2.71
N ILE A 404 8.42 -8.02 -1.80
CA ILE A 404 7.72 -8.82 -0.80
C ILE A 404 6.72 -9.78 -1.46
N GLY A 405 6.81 -11.05 -1.05
CA GLY A 405 5.97 -12.12 -1.57
C GLY A 405 6.23 -12.49 -3.03
N PHE A 406 7.38 -12.11 -3.62
CA PHE A 406 7.79 -12.47 -4.99
C PHE A 406 9.11 -13.27 -4.99
N GLY A 407 9.27 -14.18 -5.96
CA GLY A 407 10.55 -14.84 -6.21
C GLY A 407 11.05 -15.71 -5.04
N GLN A 408 12.37 -15.92 -5.00
CA GLN A 408 13.01 -16.76 -3.99
C GLN A 408 13.36 -15.94 -2.74
N ASN A 409 13.07 -16.49 -1.55
CA ASN A 409 13.43 -15.91 -0.24
C ASN A 409 13.13 -14.39 -0.09
N PRO A 410 11.91 -13.91 -0.41
CA PRO A 410 11.57 -12.50 -0.23
C PRO A 410 11.54 -12.10 1.26
N PRO A 411 11.63 -10.79 1.57
CA PRO A 411 11.42 -10.30 2.93
C PRO A 411 10.04 -10.69 3.46
N ARG A 412 9.97 -11.00 4.76
CA ARG A 412 8.74 -11.39 5.45
C ARG A 412 8.35 -10.43 6.56
N ASN A 413 9.30 -9.62 7.03
CA ASN A 413 9.11 -8.76 8.19
C ASN A 413 9.42 -7.29 7.83
N PRO A 414 8.73 -6.68 6.85
CA PRO A 414 8.89 -5.25 6.59
C PRO A 414 8.49 -4.41 7.80
N HIS A 415 9.10 -3.23 7.92
CA HIS A 415 8.68 -2.19 8.86
C HIS A 415 7.33 -1.62 8.40
N HIS A 416 6.24 -2.33 8.72
CA HIS A 416 4.90 -1.90 8.32
C HIS A 416 3.85 -2.31 9.35
N ARG A 417 3.18 -1.32 9.95
CA ARG A 417 2.26 -1.50 11.08
C ARG A 417 1.11 -2.45 10.80
N THR A 418 0.32 -2.17 9.75
CA THR A 418 -0.89 -2.96 9.47
C THR A 418 -0.55 -4.37 9.01
N ALA A 419 0.39 -4.55 8.06
CA ALA A 419 0.90 -5.86 7.66
C ALA A 419 1.50 -6.69 8.82
N HIS A 420 2.14 -6.05 9.80
CA HIS A 420 2.60 -6.73 11.00
C HIS A 420 1.42 -7.23 11.85
N GLY A 421 0.39 -6.41 12.04
CA GLY A 421 -0.84 -6.82 12.72
C GLY A 421 -0.68 -7.01 14.24
N SER A 422 0.16 -6.17 14.87
CA SER A 422 0.30 -6.17 16.34
C SER A 422 -1.03 -5.80 16.99
N TRP A 423 -1.40 -6.51 18.05
CA TRP A 423 -2.54 -6.14 18.89
C TRP A 423 -2.10 -5.49 20.21
N THR A 424 -0.80 -5.46 20.50
CA THR A 424 -0.28 -5.09 21.82
C THR A 424 0.50 -3.78 21.86
N ASP A 425 0.51 -3.02 20.75
CA ASP A 425 1.35 -1.81 20.62
C ASP A 425 2.83 -2.15 20.80
N ASN A 426 3.28 -3.18 20.07
CA ASN A 426 4.62 -3.73 20.22
C ASN A 426 5.14 -4.27 18.89
N ILE A 427 6.19 -3.66 18.35
CA ILE A 427 6.82 -4.08 17.09
C ILE A 427 7.46 -5.47 17.17
N GLN A 428 7.77 -6.01 18.34
CA GLN A 428 8.27 -7.36 18.52
C GLN A 428 7.18 -8.44 18.64
N GLN A 429 5.89 -8.05 18.73
CA GLN A 429 4.79 -8.99 18.92
C GLN A 429 3.64 -8.78 17.90
N PRO A 430 3.29 -9.81 17.11
CA PRO A 430 3.90 -11.14 17.02
C PRO A 430 5.33 -11.14 16.43
N ALA A 431 6.04 -12.27 16.51
CA ALA A 431 7.41 -12.34 15.99
C ALA A 431 7.45 -12.11 14.47
N GLN A 432 6.53 -12.74 13.74
CA GLN A 432 6.38 -12.61 12.29
C GLN A 432 5.23 -11.65 11.96
N ASN A 433 5.30 -11.00 10.81
CA ASN A 433 4.13 -10.29 10.28
C ASN A 433 2.98 -11.28 10.02
N ARG A 434 1.75 -10.84 10.29
CA ARG A 434 0.54 -11.65 10.10
C ARG A 434 0.04 -11.65 8.66
N HIS A 435 0.41 -10.64 7.89
CA HIS A 435 0.03 -10.47 6.49
C HIS A 435 1.24 -10.38 5.57
N VAL A 436 1.04 -10.80 4.32
CA VAL A 436 2.04 -10.61 3.26
C VAL A 436 1.72 -9.31 2.52
N LEU A 437 2.57 -8.30 2.69
CA LEU A 437 2.47 -7.03 1.99
C LEU A 437 2.98 -7.16 0.54
N HIS A 438 2.25 -7.92 -0.27
CA HIS A 438 2.64 -8.27 -1.63
C HIS A 438 3.06 -7.05 -2.45
N GLY A 439 4.23 -7.15 -3.07
CA GLY A 439 4.72 -6.18 -4.03
C GLY A 439 5.36 -4.93 -3.45
N ALA A 440 5.43 -4.78 -2.13
CA ALA A 440 6.24 -3.72 -1.56
C ALA A 440 7.73 -3.98 -1.81
N LEU A 441 8.44 -2.98 -2.31
CA LEU A 441 9.90 -3.00 -2.43
C LEU A 441 10.49 -2.48 -1.12
N VAL A 442 11.33 -3.29 -0.47
CA VAL A 442 12.04 -2.84 0.74
C VAL A 442 13.18 -1.88 0.41
N GLY A 443 13.64 -1.12 1.39
CA GLY A 443 14.77 -0.19 1.21
C GLY A 443 16.05 -0.84 0.69
N GLY A 444 16.34 -2.08 1.13
CA GLY A 444 17.44 -2.90 0.67
C GLY A 444 18.76 -2.66 1.41
N PRO A 445 19.91 -3.08 0.85
CA PRO A 445 21.21 -2.97 1.51
C PRO A 445 21.55 -1.54 1.92
N GLY A 446 21.83 -1.32 3.21
CA GLY A 446 22.20 -0.01 3.75
C GLY A 446 23.61 0.45 3.37
N GLN A 447 24.44 -0.47 2.87
CA GLN A 447 25.81 -0.22 2.41
C GLN A 447 26.06 -0.88 1.05
N PRO A 448 27.07 -0.42 0.28
CA PRO A 448 27.43 -1.02 -1.02
C PRO A 448 28.20 -2.34 -0.85
N ASP A 449 27.64 -3.29 -0.11
CA ASP A 449 28.25 -4.60 0.19
C ASP A 449 27.28 -5.78 0.06
N ASP A 450 26.07 -5.53 -0.45
CA ASP A 450 24.99 -6.51 -0.64
C ASP A 450 24.43 -7.11 0.67
N SER A 451 24.84 -6.58 1.83
CA SER A 451 24.37 -7.06 3.13
C SER A 451 22.95 -6.59 3.42
N TYR A 452 22.11 -7.52 3.86
CA TYR A 452 20.72 -7.26 4.22
C TYR A 452 20.25 -8.28 5.24
N VAL A 453 19.49 -7.81 6.23
CA VAL A 453 18.86 -8.64 7.25
C VAL A 453 17.38 -8.32 7.27
N ASP A 454 16.52 -9.34 7.15
CA ASP A 454 15.07 -9.17 7.26
C ASP A 454 14.67 -8.93 8.72
N ASN A 455 14.69 -7.67 9.14
CA ASN A 455 14.38 -7.23 10.49
C ASN A 455 13.39 -6.07 10.48
N ARG A 456 12.18 -6.30 10.99
CA ARG A 456 11.12 -5.29 11.07
C ARG A 456 11.51 -4.03 11.84
N SER A 457 12.43 -4.11 12.80
CA SER A 457 12.89 -2.92 13.55
C SER A 457 13.92 -2.08 12.78
N ASP A 458 14.44 -2.59 11.67
CA ASP A 458 15.36 -1.86 10.79
C ASP A 458 14.57 -1.05 9.74
N TYR A 459 14.11 0.13 10.13
CA TYR A 459 13.41 1.07 9.25
C TYR A 459 14.32 1.67 8.14
N VAL A 460 15.59 1.28 8.05
CA VAL A 460 16.47 1.72 6.95
C VAL A 460 16.39 0.71 5.81
N ALA A 461 16.66 -0.56 6.13
CA ALA A 461 16.71 -1.64 5.15
C ALA A 461 15.33 -2.25 4.84
N ASN A 462 14.43 -2.30 5.83
CA ASN A 462 13.16 -3.00 5.78
C ASN A 462 11.93 -2.08 5.68
N GLU A 463 12.12 -0.76 5.60
CA GLU A 463 11.04 0.18 5.28
C GLU A 463 10.50 -0.06 3.87
N VAL A 464 9.22 0.24 3.70
CA VAL A 464 8.48 0.21 2.44
C VAL A 464 7.72 1.52 2.32
N ALA A 465 7.61 2.10 1.12
CA ALA A 465 6.94 3.38 0.94
C ALA A 465 6.32 3.52 -0.45
N LEU A 466 5.35 4.42 -0.58
CA LEU A 466 4.73 4.75 -1.86
C LEU A 466 5.77 5.14 -2.92
N ASP A 467 6.78 5.92 -2.55
CA ASP A 467 7.81 6.42 -3.47
C ASP A 467 8.82 5.32 -3.83
N TYR A 468 9.01 4.30 -2.98
CA TYR A 468 9.89 3.17 -3.27
C TYR A 468 9.38 2.35 -4.45
N ASN A 469 8.06 2.22 -4.56
CA ASN A 469 7.40 1.44 -5.60
C ASN A 469 7.05 2.23 -6.86
N ALA A 470 7.10 3.57 -6.83
CA ALA A 470 6.44 4.37 -7.87
C ALA A 470 7.11 4.24 -9.24
N ALA A 471 8.36 4.69 -9.38
CA ALA A 471 9.11 4.51 -10.62
C ALA A 471 9.45 3.04 -10.89
N TYR A 472 9.64 2.25 -9.82
CA TYR A 472 9.84 0.81 -9.90
C TYR A 472 8.71 0.11 -10.68
N THR A 473 7.45 0.50 -10.43
CA THR A 473 6.29 -0.02 -11.16
C THR A 473 6.33 0.31 -12.65
N GLY A 474 6.83 1.49 -13.03
CA GLY A 474 7.04 1.88 -14.42
C GLY A 474 8.19 1.09 -15.08
N ALA A 475 9.30 0.87 -14.37
CA ALA A 475 10.40 0.05 -14.85
C ALA A 475 9.96 -1.41 -15.08
N LEU A 476 9.18 -1.99 -14.16
CA LEU A 476 8.61 -3.33 -14.33
C LEU A 476 7.69 -3.42 -15.55
N ALA A 477 6.92 -2.36 -15.86
CA ALA A 477 6.09 -2.33 -17.06
C ALA A 477 6.94 -2.30 -18.34
N LYS A 478 8.01 -1.50 -18.38
CA LYS A 478 8.98 -1.48 -19.49
C LYS A 478 9.62 -2.86 -19.71
N LEU A 479 10.08 -3.50 -18.64
CA LEU A 479 10.69 -4.84 -18.74
C LEU A 479 9.66 -5.92 -19.10
N TYR A 480 8.41 -5.79 -18.65
CA TYR A 480 7.33 -6.66 -19.11
C TYR A 480 7.02 -6.44 -20.60
N ASP A 481 7.05 -5.20 -21.11
CA ASP A 481 6.81 -4.91 -22.52
C ASP A 481 7.81 -5.66 -23.41
N GLU A 482 9.09 -5.66 -23.02
CA GLU A 482 10.19 -6.27 -23.76
C GLU A 482 10.34 -7.78 -23.53
N PHE A 483 10.38 -8.22 -22.27
CA PHE A 483 10.72 -9.59 -21.89
C PHE A 483 9.50 -10.44 -21.50
N GLY A 484 8.36 -9.82 -21.18
CA GLY A 484 7.14 -10.52 -20.79
C GLY A 484 7.15 -11.07 -19.35
N GLY A 485 6.61 -12.27 -19.18
CA GLY A 485 6.29 -12.88 -17.88
C GLY A 485 4.79 -12.86 -17.59
N THR A 486 4.23 -13.99 -17.17
CA THR A 486 2.77 -14.14 -17.01
C THR A 486 2.33 -13.73 -15.59
N PRO A 487 1.48 -12.71 -15.43
CA PRO A 487 0.84 -12.40 -14.16
C PRO A 487 0.08 -13.60 -13.60
N LEU A 488 -0.07 -13.68 -12.28
CA LEU A 488 -0.76 -14.79 -11.64
C LEU A 488 -2.27 -14.70 -11.89
N GLU A 489 -2.88 -15.82 -12.26
CA GLU A 489 -4.33 -15.97 -12.26
C GLU A 489 -4.86 -16.00 -10.81
N ASN A 490 -6.06 -15.45 -10.59
CA ASN A 490 -6.75 -15.47 -9.29
C ASN A 490 -5.94 -14.84 -8.12
N PHE A 491 -5.17 -13.79 -8.42
CA PHE A 491 -4.39 -13.06 -7.42
C PHE A 491 -5.04 -11.69 -7.09
N PRO A 492 -5.04 -11.25 -5.81
CA PRO A 492 -4.54 -11.95 -4.63
C PRO A 492 -5.47 -13.07 -4.16
N VAL A 493 -4.87 -14.07 -3.51
CA VAL A 493 -5.62 -15.08 -2.75
C VAL A 493 -5.96 -14.49 -1.37
N PRO A 494 -7.23 -14.46 -0.95
CA PRO A 494 -7.59 -13.99 0.39
C PRO A 494 -6.86 -14.79 1.47
N GLU A 495 -6.22 -14.09 2.40
CA GLU A 495 -5.57 -14.72 3.54
C GLU A 495 -6.59 -15.29 4.53
N THR A 496 -6.21 -16.33 5.26
CA THR A 496 -7.02 -16.90 6.34
C THR A 496 -6.50 -16.43 7.70
N PRO A 497 -7.38 -16.13 8.68
CA PRO A 497 -6.95 -15.80 10.04
C PRO A 497 -6.00 -16.84 10.63
N ASP A 498 -4.96 -16.38 11.32
CA ASP A 498 -3.95 -17.19 12.00
C ASP A 498 -4.42 -17.79 13.34
N GLY A 499 -5.66 -17.52 13.73
CA GLY A 499 -6.31 -18.02 14.94
C GLY A 499 -7.63 -17.28 15.21
N PRO A 500 -8.25 -17.52 16.37
CA PRO A 500 -9.41 -16.75 16.81
C PRO A 500 -9.07 -15.25 16.91
N GLU A 501 -9.92 -14.40 16.34
CA GLU A 501 -9.72 -12.95 16.36
C GLU A 501 -10.40 -12.27 17.55
N LEU A 502 -11.62 -12.72 17.88
CA LEU A 502 -12.37 -12.32 19.06
C LEU A 502 -12.66 -13.60 19.84
N TYR A 503 -12.25 -13.68 21.10
CA TYR A 503 -12.42 -14.90 21.87
C TYR A 503 -12.39 -14.64 23.37
N VAL A 504 -12.82 -15.66 24.12
CA VAL A 504 -12.81 -15.65 25.58
C VAL A 504 -11.88 -16.74 26.12
N GLN A 505 -11.07 -16.37 27.10
CA GLN A 505 -10.36 -17.31 27.95
C GLN A 505 -11.02 -17.38 29.32
N GLY A 506 -11.03 -18.56 29.94
CA GLY A 506 -11.62 -18.77 31.26
C GLY A 506 -10.82 -19.72 32.15
N ALA A 507 -10.90 -19.51 33.46
CA ALA A 507 -10.49 -20.46 34.49
C ALA A 507 -11.40 -20.32 35.73
N ALA A 508 -11.67 -21.41 36.43
CA ALA A 508 -12.35 -21.42 37.72
C ALA A 508 -11.33 -21.23 38.85
N THR A 509 -11.16 -20.00 39.32
CA THR A 509 -10.09 -19.62 40.26
C THR A 509 -10.39 -20.02 41.70
N GLN A 510 -11.67 -20.02 42.09
CA GLN A 510 -12.11 -20.46 43.41
C GLN A 510 -13.45 -21.19 43.28
N GLN A 511 -13.65 -22.22 44.11
CA GLN A 511 -14.91 -22.95 44.16
C GLN A 511 -15.17 -23.48 45.56
N SER A 512 -16.43 -23.65 45.90
CA SER A 512 -16.86 -24.34 47.11
C SER A 512 -18.20 -25.05 46.86
N ALA A 513 -18.76 -25.67 47.90
CA ALA A 513 -20.09 -26.28 47.83
C ALA A 513 -21.23 -25.25 47.60
N THR A 514 -20.95 -23.95 47.64
CA THR A 514 -21.96 -22.89 47.51
C THR A 514 -21.62 -21.82 46.48
N PHE A 515 -20.46 -21.87 45.82
CA PHE A 515 -20.12 -20.88 44.79
C PHE A 515 -19.09 -21.38 43.78
N THR A 516 -19.09 -20.74 42.62
CA THR A 516 -17.98 -20.77 41.64
C THR A 516 -17.55 -19.35 41.33
N GLU A 517 -16.25 -19.11 41.39
CA GLU A 517 -15.61 -17.89 40.89
C GLU A 517 -14.80 -18.21 39.66
N VAL A 518 -15.06 -17.47 38.58
CA VAL A 518 -14.33 -17.58 37.33
C VAL A 518 -13.59 -16.30 37.01
N LYS A 519 -12.38 -16.46 36.49
CA LYS A 519 -11.60 -15.41 35.85
C LYS A 519 -11.69 -15.58 34.35
N LEU A 520 -12.20 -14.56 33.69
CA LEU A 520 -12.38 -14.49 32.25
C LEU A 520 -11.51 -13.38 31.66
N TYR A 521 -10.97 -13.63 30.47
CA TYR A 521 -10.43 -12.59 29.60
C TYR A 521 -11.25 -12.54 28.32
N VAL A 522 -11.75 -11.36 27.96
CA VAL A 522 -12.19 -11.06 26.59
C VAL A 522 -10.99 -10.55 25.83
N LEU A 523 -10.67 -11.15 24.69
CA LEU A 523 -9.51 -10.78 23.87
C LEU A 523 -9.95 -10.41 22.45
N ASN A 524 -9.28 -9.41 21.89
CA ASN A 524 -9.39 -8.98 20.51
C ASN A 524 -8.00 -8.89 19.86
N THR A 525 -7.67 -9.89 19.06
CA THR A 525 -6.46 -9.97 18.24
C THR A 525 -6.81 -9.93 16.75
N SER A 526 -7.91 -9.27 16.38
CA SER A 526 -8.35 -9.17 14.99
C SER A 526 -7.32 -8.53 14.06
N ALA A 527 -7.31 -9.01 12.83
CA ALA A 527 -6.40 -8.59 11.76
C ALA A 527 -6.96 -8.86 10.34
N TRP A 528 -8.13 -9.52 10.18
CA TRP A 528 -8.78 -9.77 8.88
C TRP A 528 -10.19 -9.17 8.76
N PRO A 529 -10.34 -7.84 8.69
CA PRO A 529 -9.37 -6.83 9.08
C PRO A 529 -9.37 -6.64 10.61
N ALA A 530 -8.39 -5.88 11.11
CA ALA A 530 -8.42 -5.38 12.47
C ALA A 530 -9.69 -4.55 12.70
N ARG A 531 -10.34 -4.73 13.86
CA ARG A 531 -11.61 -4.08 14.17
C ARG A 531 -11.81 -3.94 15.67
N ALA A 532 -12.45 -2.85 16.08
CA ALA A 532 -12.87 -2.69 17.48
C ALA A 532 -14.16 -3.47 17.76
N LEU A 533 -14.23 -4.14 18.91
CA LEU A 533 -15.47 -4.66 19.48
C LEU A 533 -16.03 -3.60 20.43
N THR A 534 -17.07 -2.89 19.98
CA THR A 534 -17.76 -1.87 20.78
C THR A 534 -19.04 -2.45 21.37
N GLY A 535 -19.23 -2.31 22.69
CA GLY A 535 -20.43 -2.78 23.38
C GLY A 535 -20.58 -4.31 23.46
N GLY A 536 -19.47 -5.05 23.38
CA GLY A 536 -19.50 -6.51 23.47
C GLY A 536 -19.98 -7.02 24.84
N LYS A 537 -20.51 -8.24 24.90
CA LYS A 537 -21.06 -8.83 26.13
C LYS A 537 -20.61 -10.27 26.30
N VAL A 538 -20.30 -10.68 27.53
CA VAL A 538 -19.89 -12.05 27.86
C VAL A 538 -21.02 -12.76 28.58
N ARG A 539 -21.35 -13.99 28.18
CA ARG A 539 -22.35 -14.84 28.83
C ARG A 539 -21.71 -16.10 29.40
N TYR A 540 -21.88 -16.29 30.71
CA TYR A 540 -21.49 -17.50 31.43
C TYR A 540 -22.74 -18.29 31.83
N TYR A 541 -22.90 -19.47 31.25
CA TYR A 541 -24.05 -20.36 31.40
C TYR A 541 -23.81 -21.41 32.49
N PHE A 542 -24.83 -21.64 33.31
CA PHE A 542 -24.84 -22.57 34.44
C PHE A 542 -26.23 -23.19 34.60
N THR A 543 -26.32 -24.29 35.35
CA THR A 543 -27.56 -25.04 35.57
C THR A 543 -28.03 -24.85 37.01
N LEU A 544 -29.32 -24.60 37.24
CA LEU A 544 -29.88 -24.61 38.60
C LEU A 544 -29.96 -26.04 39.14
N ASP A 545 -29.45 -26.23 40.36
CA ASP A 545 -29.40 -27.54 41.01
C ASP A 545 -30.55 -27.77 41.99
N GLY A 546 -31.11 -28.98 41.96
CA GLY A 546 -32.12 -29.42 42.92
C GLY A 546 -33.35 -28.50 42.95
N ALA A 547 -33.64 -27.95 44.13
CA ALA A 547 -34.73 -27.00 44.34
C ALA A 547 -34.25 -25.54 44.40
N THR A 548 -33.00 -25.25 44.02
CA THR A 548 -32.45 -23.89 44.00
C THR A 548 -33.24 -23.01 43.03
N THR A 549 -33.62 -21.83 43.48
CA THR A 549 -34.31 -20.81 42.67
C THR A 549 -33.37 -19.65 42.35
N PRO A 550 -33.61 -18.86 41.28
CA PRO A 550 -32.79 -17.70 40.95
C PRO A 550 -32.66 -16.67 42.08
N ALA A 551 -33.68 -16.54 42.95
CA ALA A 551 -33.66 -15.62 44.09
C ALA A 551 -32.65 -16.02 45.18
N GLN A 552 -32.17 -17.27 45.18
CA GLN A 552 -31.15 -17.77 46.10
C GLN A 552 -29.73 -17.56 45.57
N LEU A 553 -29.59 -17.04 44.35
CA LEU A 553 -28.31 -16.74 43.72
C LEU A 553 -27.95 -15.27 43.88
N SER A 554 -26.66 -15.01 44.13
CA SER A 554 -26.08 -13.68 44.07
C SER A 554 -24.84 -13.69 43.18
N VAL A 555 -24.71 -12.65 42.36
CA VAL A 555 -23.59 -12.46 41.44
C VAL A 555 -22.74 -11.30 41.94
N THR A 556 -21.46 -11.55 42.21
CA THR A 556 -20.52 -10.53 42.69
C THR A 556 -19.29 -10.50 41.80
N THR A 557 -18.70 -9.31 41.62
CA THR A 557 -17.44 -9.15 40.90
C THR A 557 -16.37 -8.59 41.82
N HIS A 558 -15.25 -9.31 41.98
CA HIS A 558 -14.13 -8.86 42.82
C HIS A 558 -13.15 -7.98 42.06
N TYR A 559 -12.97 -8.25 40.76
CA TYR A 559 -12.22 -7.42 39.83
C TYR A 559 -12.91 -7.47 38.47
N ASN A 560 -13.23 -6.33 37.87
CA ASN A 560 -13.98 -6.28 36.62
C ASN A 560 -13.63 -5.01 35.84
N GLN A 561 -13.11 -5.17 34.62
CA GLN A 561 -12.82 -4.07 33.70
C GLN A 561 -13.96 -3.79 32.72
N CYS A 562 -15.05 -4.55 32.81
CA CYS A 562 -16.28 -4.36 32.06
C CYS A 562 -17.35 -3.71 32.98
N GLY A 563 -18.61 -3.79 32.58
CA GLY A 563 -19.76 -3.27 33.32
C GLY A 563 -20.32 -4.27 34.33
N THR A 564 -21.36 -3.85 35.04
CA THR A 564 -22.03 -4.63 36.08
C THR A 564 -22.62 -5.92 35.51
N ALA A 565 -22.29 -7.07 36.12
CA ALA A 565 -22.90 -8.34 35.76
C ALA A 565 -24.41 -8.33 36.03
N SER A 566 -25.18 -8.95 35.14
CA SER A 566 -26.63 -9.09 35.29
C SER A 566 -26.99 -10.01 36.47
N ALA A 567 -28.23 -9.91 36.95
CA ALA A 567 -28.85 -11.02 37.66
C ALA A 567 -28.92 -12.26 36.74
N PRO A 568 -29.07 -13.48 37.27
CA PRO A 568 -29.32 -14.68 36.47
C PRO A 568 -30.47 -14.50 35.48
N ILE A 569 -30.23 -14.80 34.21
CA ILE A 569 -31.20 -14.74 33.13
C ILE A 569 -31.47 -16.18 32.67
N GLN A 570 -32.74 -16.57 32.55
CA GLN A 570 -33.11 -17.90 32.08
C GLN A 570 -32.81 -18.04 30.58
N HIS A 571 -32.11 -19.10 30.20
CA HIS A 571 -31.86 -19.48 28.80
C HIS A 571 -32.91 -20.48 28.32
N SER A 572 -32.97 -21.65 28.96
CA SER A 572 -33.96 -22.69 28.70
C SER A 572 -34.04 -23.66 29.88
N GLY A 573 -35.24 -24.09 30.26
CA GLY A 573 -35.43 -25.01 31.38
C GLY A 573 -34.72 -24.53 32.65
N ASN A 574 -33.79 -25.36 33.16
CA ASN A 574 -32.97 -25.05 34.34
C ASN A 574 -31.63 -24.39 34.00
N VAL A 575 -31.36 -24.08 32.72
CA VAL A 575 -30.14 -23.40 32.28
C VAL A 575 -30.34 -21.89 32.35
N TYR A 576 -29.41 -21.23 33.03
CA TYR A 576 -29.36 -19.78 33.22
C TYR A 576 -28.00 -19.26 32.78
N TYR A 577 -27.89 -17.95 32.62
CA TYR A 577 -26.60 -17.30 32.43
C TYR A 577 -26.51 -15.98 33.19
N VAL A 578 -25.28 -15.56 33.46
CA VAL A 578 -24.97 -14.16 33.79
C VAL A 578 -24.40 -13.48 32.56
N GLU A 579 -24.84 -12.25 32.29
CA GLU A 579 -24.32 -11.41 31.21
C GLU A 579 -23.47 -10.29 31.80
N ILE A 580 -22.26 -10.11 31.27
CA ILE A 580 -21.36 -9.02 31.67
C ILE A 580 -21.11 -8.13 30.43
N PRO A 581 -21.69 -6.92 30.37
CA PRO A 581 -21.47 -6.01 29.24
C PRO A 581 -20.11 -5.32 29.35
N CYS A 582 -19.37 -5.19 28.27
CA CYS A 582 -18.09 -4.46 28.20
C CYS A 582 -18.30 -3.16 27.38
N PRO A 583 -18.58 -2.02 28.04
CA PRO A 583 -18.96 -0.79 27.34
C PRO A 583 -17.78 -0.11 26.63
N ALA A 584 -16.58 -0.18 27.21
CA ALA A 584 -15.37 0.34 26.59
C ALA A 584 -14.98 -0.52 25.37
N PRO A 585 -14.60 0.08 24.23
CA PRO A 585 -14.12 -0.68 23.08
C PRO A 585 -12.95 -1.59 23.43
N ILE A 586 -12.97 -2.79 22.86
CA ILE A 586 -11.87 -3.76 22.92
C ILE A 586 -11.28 -3.84 21.52
N ALA A 587 -10.03 -3.44 21.33
CA ALA A 587 -9.42 -3.29 20.00
C ALA A 587 -7.95 -3.73 20.03
N PRO A 588 -7.40 -4.26 18.91
CA PRO A 588 -5.99 -4.65 18.80
C PRO A 588 -5.07 -3.42 18.74
N ALA A 589 -5.03 -2.64 19.83
CA ALA A 589 -4.42 -1.31 19.88
C ALA A 589 -3.52 -1.08 21.11
N GLY A 590 -3.13 -2.15 21.82
CA GLY A 590 -2.30 -2.04 23.02
C GLY A 590 -2.55 -3.13 24.06
N GLN A 591 -1.61 -3.34 24.97
CA GLN A 591 -1.68 -4.36 26.03
C GLN A 591 -2.98 -4.32 26.86
N SER A 592 -3.49 -3.12 27.17
CA SER A 592 -4.75 -2.94 27.91
C SER A 592 -5.96 -2.74 27.00
N ALA A 593 -5.75 -2.34 25.75
CA ALA A 593 -6.83 -2.07 24.80
C ALA A 593 -7.40 -3.36 24.20
N HIS A 594 -6.55 -4.35 23.94
CA HIS A 594 -6.94 -5.61 23.28
C HIS A 594 -7.63 -6.61 24.19
N ARG A 595 -7.67 -6.36 25.51
CA ARG A 595 -8.28 -7.29 26.46
C ARG A 595 -9.05 -6.62 27.58
N LYS A 596 -9.96 -7.38 28.18
CA LYS A 596 -10.66 -7.04 29.43
C LYS A 596 -10.70 -8.26 30.35
N GLU A 597 -10.32 -8.06 31.61
CA GLU A 597 -10.44 -9.06 32.67
C GLU A 597 -11.76 -8.91 33.42
N ILE A 598 -12.39 -10.05 33.69
CA ILE A 598 -13.62 -10.16 34.48
C ILE A 598 -13.41 -11.28 35.50
N GLN A 599 -13.55 -10.98 36.79
CA GLN A 599 -13.64 -11.98 37.85
C GLN A 599 -15.06 -11.93 38.43
N VAL A 600 -15.84 -12.95 38.14
CA VAL A 600 -17.25 -13.05 38.54
C VAL A 600 -17.47 -14.30 39.39
N ARG A 601 -18.20 -14.14 40.49
CA ARG A 601 -18.59 -15.20 41.41
C ARG A 601 -20.10 -15.34 41.42
N ILE A 602 -20.58 -16.56 41.22
CA ILE A 602 -21.98 -16.94 41.40
C ILE A 602 -22.05 -17.71 42.71
N THR A 603 -22.80 -17.18 43.68
CA THR A 603 -22.98 -17.79 45.01
C THR A 603 -24.43 -18.20 45.18
N SER A 604 -24.67 -19.41 45.69
CA SER A 604 -25.98 -19.98 46.00
C SER A 604 -26.14 -20.15 47.50
N THR A 605 -27.32 -19.80 48.02
CA THR A 605 -27.76 -20.20 49.37
C THR A 605 -28.51 -21.55 49.36
N GLY A 606 -28.74 -22.13 48.18
CA GLY A 606 -29.30 -23.46 47.96
C GLY A 606 -28.23 -24.50 47.58
N ALA A 607 -28.61 -25.51 46.81
CA ALA A 607 -27.66 -26.44 46.19
C ALA A 607 -26.85 -25.73 45.08
N TRP A 608 -25.59 -26.15 44.90
CA TRP A 608 -24.67 -25.66 43.87
C TRP A 608 -23.72 -26.78 43.43
N ASN A 609 -23.65 -27.02 42.13
CA ASN A 609 -22.79 -28.02 41.51
C ASN A 609 -22.27 -27.53 40.16
N PRO A 610 -21.05 -26.97 40.07
CA PRO A 610 -20.55 -26.46 38.80
C PRO A 610 -20.23 -27.55 37.77
N ALA A 611 -20.19 -28.83 38.16
CA ALA A 611 -19.82 -29.91 37.24
C ALA A 611 -20.84 -30.14 36.11
N ASN A 612 -22.07 -29.63 36.23
CA ASN A 612 -23.10 -29.67 35.18
C ASN A 612 -23.30 -28.32 34.47
N ASP A 613 -22.47 -27.31 34.78
CA ASP A 613 -22.53 -26.00 34.16
C ASP A 613 -21.88 -26.03 32.78
N TRP A 614 -22.59 -25.55 31.76
CA TRP A 614 -22.09 -25.49 30.39
C TRP A 614 -20.75 -24.73 30.30
N SER A 615 -20.70 -23.51 30.85
CA SER A 615 -19.52 -22.66 30.79
C SER A 615 -18.38 -23.09 31.72
N TYR A 616 -18.65 -23.97 32.69
CA TYR A 616 -17.62 -24.52 33.56
C TYR A 616 -16.86 -25.68 32.89
N ALA A 617 -17.53 -26.41 31.99
CA ALA A 617 -16.96 -27.59 31.35
C ALA A 617 -15.64 -27.24 30.62
N GLY A 618 -14.57 -27.98 30.96
CA GLY A 618 -13.24 -27.79 30.38
C GLY A 618 -12.42 -26.64 30.96
N LEU A 619 -12.94 -25.85 31.91
CA LEU A 619 -12.16 -24.82 32.56
C LEU A 619 -11.11 -25.42 33.52
N PRO A 620 -9.86 -24.94 33.48
CA PRO A 620 -8.88 -25.22 34.53
C PRO A 620 -9.42 -24.72 35.88
N SER A 621 -9.29 -25.53 36.92
CA SER A 621 -9.83 -25.21 38.25
C SER A 621 -8.76 -25.20 39.33
N GLY A 622 -8.85 -24.26 40.27
CA GLY A 622 -8.00 -24.18 41.46
C GLY A 622 -7.26 -22.85 41.59
N SER A 623 -6.69 -22.61 42.77
CA SER A 623 -5.93 -21.38 43.05
C SER A 623 -4.74 -21.26 42.09
N GLY A 624 -4.70 -20.18 41.31
CA GLY A 624 -3.64 -19.93 40.32
C GLY A 624 -3.86 -20.60 38.96
N ALA A 625 -5.01 -21.23 38.72
CA ALA A 625 -5.39 -21.76 37.41
C ALA A 625 -5.28 -20.67 36.33
N GLN A 626 -4.59 -20.99 35.24
CA GLN A 626 -4.39 -20.07 34.12
C GLN A 626 -5.59 -20.14 33.17
N PRO A 627 -6.18 -19.00 32.77
CA PRO A 627 -7.25 -18.99 31.78
C PRO A 627 -6.83 -19.62 30.45
N VAL A 628 -7.71 -20.44 29.87
CA VAL A 628 -7.53 -21.07 28.55
C VAL A 628 -8.69 -20.72 27.63
N ASN A 629 -8.47 -20.79 26.31
CA ASN A 629 -9.55 -20.58 25.34
C ASN A 629 -10.68 -21.59 25.58
N THR A 630 -11.93 -21.11 25.53
CA THR A 630 -13.11 -21.96 25.73
C THR A 630 -14.26 -21.51 24.84
N ALA A 631 -14.86 -22.46 24.13
CA ALA A 631 -16.04 -22.20 23.31
C ALA A 631 -17.34 -22.16 24.13
N ASN A 632 -17.32 -22.60 25.39
CA ASN A 632 -18.54 -22.69 26.20
C ASN A 632 -18.91 -21.37 26.91
N ILE A 633 -18.16 -20.29 26.66
CA ILE A 633 -18.49 -18.94 27.10
C ILE A 633 -18.71 -18.10 25.85
N VAL A 634 -19.89 -17.49 25.75
CA VAL A 634 -20.30 -16.76 24.55
C VAL A 634 -19.89 -15.29 24.69
N LEU A 635 -19.21 -14.77 23.67
CA LEU A 635 -19.02 -13.34 23.46
C LEU A 635 -19.98 -12.88 22.38
N THR A 636 -20.72 -11.80 22.62
CA THR A 636 -21.60 -11.19 21.63
C THR A 636 -21.16 -9.78 21.29
N ASP A 637 -21.61 -9.28 20.15
CA ASP A 637 -21.59 -7.85 19.83
C ASP A 637 -22.65 -7.05 20.64
N ALA A 638 -22.77 -5.76 20.33
CA ALA A 638 -23.74 -4.87 20.96
C ALA A 638 -25.20 -5.29 20.69
N ALA A 639 -25.49 -5.85 19.51
CA ALA A 639 -26.81 -6.34 19.11
C ALA A 639 -27.16 -7.69 19.76
N GLY A 640 -26.19 -8.35 20.38
CA GLY A 640 -26.35 -9.66 21.02
C GLY A 640 -26.11 -10.85 20.09
N ALA A 641 -25.57 -10.61 18.88
CA ALA A 641 -25.17 -11.67 17.98
C ALA A 641 -23.84 -12.29 18.46
N PRO A 642 -23.71 -13.63 18.51
CA PRO A 642 -22.46 -14.29 18.90
C PRO A 642 -21.31 -13.94 17.94
N VAL A 643 -20.17 -13.54 18.51
CA VAL A 643 -18.89 -13.36 17.80
C VAL A 643 -17.85 -14.42 18.21
N TRP A 644 -18.10 -15.12 19.32
CA TRP A 644 -17.33 -16.28 19.78
C TRP A 644 -18.17 -17.18 20.68
N GLY A 645 -17.87 -18.47 20.65
CA GLY A 645 -18.45 -19.48 21.54
C GLY A 645 -19.85 -19.91 21.15
N GLU A 646 -20.31 -20.96 21.82
CA GLU A 646 -21.60 -21.61 21.59
C GLU A 646 -22.42 -21.59 22.87
N ALA A 647 -23.71 -21.25 22.74
CA ALA A 647 -24.67 -21.39 23.81
C ALA A 647 -25.05 -22.88 23.97
N PRO A 648 -25.43 -23.33 25.18
CA PRO A 648 -25.92 -24.69 25.37
C PRO A 648 -27.18 -24.93 24.52
N ALA A 649 -27.31 -26.14 23.99
CA ALA A 649 -28.52 -26.58 23.30
C ALA A 649 -29.73 -26.44 24.25
N GLY A 650 -30.80 -25.84 23.75
CA GLY A 650 -32.00 -25.48 24.52
C GLY A 650 -32.86 -26.66 24.93
#